data_AF-A0A1W1X7G0-F1
#
_entry.id   AF-A0A1W1X7G0-F1
#
_cell.length_a   1.000
_cell.length_b   1.000
_cell.length_c   1.000
_cell.angle_alpha   90.00
_cell.angle_beta   90.00
_cell.angle_gamma   90.00
#
_symmetry.space_group_name_H-M   'P 1'
#
loop_
_entity.id
_entity.type
_entity.pdbx_description
1 polymer ?
#
loop_
_entity_poly.entity_id
_entity_poly.type
_entity_poly.pdbx_seq_one_letter_code
_entity_poly.pdbx_strand_id
1 'polypeptide(L)'
;MLKRLMLAAIPAVLAATHAFAAYPAWQPDTYYAAGTIVLYNGHDYKAVVSQTDYTGTGWTPALASLWTDLGPDTGSTPSPTPKPTATPVPTVTPTTKPTTAPTPTVTPTTKPTATPVPTTAPTPKPSATPLPTATPVPTATPAPTATPKPSATPVPSSCFAQWDSSRSYSTGDKVTYQGLNYQANWWTTSNPASDSGSVGSGKSWLMIGDCTGTTPTPVVTPTPVSGGPTPTPTPVVTPTPVVAGVPNKPTMQIQNYNHAGDFPIQWNIWSGNTATSWELYENGSKVQSGSVPATTGAQTGTIQVTGKKLGIYTYQVKVINSAGSNLSDAAYTTVGAASLISVAQWDGDGQALQQTVALNSSSVVDLSVAGVSSPSFTVASNNPAVATVSVSAGKLTVVARAPGRAGIRISDASGAVRLIGVRVKNADGSLPGVPNYLSLGTVSDDTATSLATLQNFGNGDLNTRSDFRYVYLNGGASVPGNTSWCTWTTIPCFRETSFIRESKKLGMIPILVFYNIADGGESYPTDLAHVQDATYMQAYFKDWLNVITIANTEAGDDPVGYVIEPDFIGYLMQNSGLSADQITARVDQAYASGVLTASDPQFPNTVSGLVKAVNYIIQKYSKNAWYGWQINVWSDAQSGASGQGLMHITDASEHGWANGRPYIAASAQRVANYYNTAGITSYGASFISFDKYGYDGGAAGNSKWQFNADHWNNYLYYVSTLHAALQKPVVLWQLPAGHVNGSVGNNPYTGAPFATLGNNSSKHYEDTGPTYFFGDTFSASPSVFAPSYYATNAAGDSKIGSSGSNIVWGNHWAEARDAGVVTALFGAGVGDSTDNIGLGGQQLTDDHWWFVQAARYYNNGPTPLK
;
A
#
# COMPACT_ATOMS: atom_id res chain seq x y z
N MET A 1 -51.31 -25.23 -58.29
CA MET A 1 -50.76 -26.61 -58.34
C MET A 1 -49.24 -26.55 -58.47
N LEU A 2 -48.55 -27.67 -58.21
CA LEU A 2 -47.13 -28.03 -58.45
C LEU A 2 -46.19 -26.95 -59.05
N LYS A 3 -45.12 -26.52 -58.35
CA LYS A 3 -43.82 -27.20 -58.04
C LYS A 3 -42.75 -27.06 -59.14
N ARG A 4 -41.71 -26.23 -58.89
CA ARG A 4 -40.27 -26.63 -58.82
C ARG A 4 -39.34 -25.40 -58.85
N LEU A 5 -38.55 -25.21 -57.79
CA LEU A 5 -37.07 -25.22 -57.82
C LEU A 5 -36.54 -25.02 -56.39
N MET A 6 -35.41 -25.64 -56.07
CA MET A 6 -34.66 -25.41 -54.82
C MET A 6 -33.37 -24.69 -55.17
N LEU A 7 -33.02 -23.66 -54.41
CA LEU A 7 -31.63 -23.34 -54.10
C LEU A 7 -31.60 -22.54 -52.79
N ALA A 8 -30.74 -22.92 -51.86
CA ALA A 8 -30.52 -22.19 -50.60
C ALA A 8 -29.21 -21.40 -50.69
N ALA A 9 -29.22 -20.15 -50.27
CA ALA A 9 -28.02 -19.34 -50.13
C ALA A 9 -27.56 -19.35 -48.66
N ILE A 10 -26.30 -19.68 -48.43
CA ILE A 10 -25.64 -19.66 -47.12
C ILE A 10 -24.71 -18.44 -47.10
N PRO A 11 -24.70 -17.61 -46.04
CA PRO A 11 -23.79 -16.47 -45.95
C PRO A 11 -22.32 -16.93 -45.85
N ALA A 12 -21.43 -16.22 -46.53
CA ALA A 12 -20.00 -16.53 -46.52
C ALA A 12 -19.36 -16.17 -45.17
N VAL A 13 -18.68 -17.14 -44.55
CA VAL A 13 -17.81 -16.89 -43.40
C VAL A 13 -16.51 -16.27 -43.90
N LEU A 14 -16.12 -15.12 -43.36
CA LEU A 14 -14.75 -14.62 -43.50
C LEU A 14 -13.83 -15.53 -42.69
N ALA A 15 -13.04 -16.36 -43.38
CA ALA A 15 -12.05 -17.21 -42.75
C ALA A 15 -10.87 -16.34 -42.25
N ALA A 16 -10.92 -15.94 -40.98
CA ALA A 16 -9.76 -15.38 -40.30
C ALA A 16 -8.66 -16.47 -40.24
N THR A 17 -7.62 -16.32 -41.06
CA THR A 17 -6.45 -17.19 -41.04
C THR A 17 -5.72 -16.99 -39.71
N HIS A 18 -5.99 -17.86 -38.74
CA HIS A 18 -5.28 -17.88 -37.49
C HIS A 18 -3.83 -18.28 -37.79
N ALA A 19 -2.90 -17.35 -37.60
CA ALA A 19 -1.50 -17.71 -37.47
C ALA A 19 -1.36 -18.50 -36.17
N PHE A 20 -0.99 -19.79 -36.27
CA PHE A 20 -0.71 -20.61 -35.11
C PHE A 20 0.49 -20.00 -34.38
N ALA A 21 0.28 -19.55 -33.14
CA ALA A 21 1.34 -19.01 -32.32
C ALA A 21 2.21 -20.15 -31.79
N ALA A 22 3.48 -20.17 -32.21
CA ALA A 22 4.52 -20.98 -31.56
C ALA A 22 4.71 -20.52 -30.10
N TYR A 23 5.33 -21.37 -29.27
CA TYR A 23 5.65 -21.00 -27.90
C TYR A 23 6.55 -19.75 -27.85
N PRO A 24 6.40 -18.89 -26.82
CA PRO A 24 7.17 -17.65 -26.72
C PRO A 24 8.67 -17.96 -26.71
N ALA A 25 9.44 -17.24 -27.52
CA ALA A 25 10.88 -17.43 -27.59
C ALA A 25 11.55 -17.09 -26.24
N TRP A 26 12.37 -18.00 -25.73
CA TRP A 26 13.13 -17.79 -24.49
C TRP A 26 13.95 -16.49 -24.55
N GLN A 27 13.94 -15.75 -23.45
CA GLN A 27 14.68 -14.51 -23.25
C GLN A 27 15.57 -14.63 -22.00
N PRO A 28 16.78 -14.07 -22.02
CA PRO A 28 17.59 -13.97 -20.81
C PRO A 28 16.96 -12.99 -19.80
N ASP A 29 17.45 -13.03 -18.55
CA ASP A 29 17.03 -12.18 -17.43
C ASP A 29 15.51 -12.24 -17.11
N THR A 30 14.83 -13.25 -17.65
CA THR A 30 13.38 -13.44 -17.54
C THR A 30 13.06 -14.55 -16.54
N TYR A 31 12.01 -14.34 -15.73
CA TYR A 31 11.50 -15.33 -14.80
C TYR A 31 10.54 -16.30 -15.50
N TYR A 32 10.80 -17.60 -15.29
CA TYR A 32 10.00 -18.71 -15.78
C TYR A 32 9.49 -19.53 -14.61
N ALA A 33 8.19 -19.81 -14.61
CA ALA A 33 7.57 -20.64 -13.58
C ALA A 33 7.68 -22.13 -13.94
N ALA A 34 7.69 -23.01 -12.94
CA ALA A 34 7.67 -24.45 -13.16
C ALA A 34 6.52 -24.86 -14.09
N GLY A 35 6.88 -25.44 -15.23
CA GLY A 35 5.95 -25.87 -16.27
C GLY A 35 5.71 -24.89 -17.43
N THR A 36 6.25 -23.66 -17.41
CA THR A 36 6.26 -22.77 -18.58
C THR A 36 6.97 -23.44 -19.76
N ILE A 37 6.44 -23.30 -20.98
CA ILE A 37 7.05 -23.80 -22.21
C ILE A 37 7.53 -22.62 -23.06
N VAL A 38 8.76 -22.70 -23.58
CA VAL A 38 9.41 -21.67 -24.40
C VAL A 38 10.07 -22.29 -25.64
N LEU A 39 10.14 -21.52 -26.72
CA LEU A 39 10.90 -21.87 -27.91
C LEU A 39 12.37 -21.42 -27.76
N TYR A 40 13.34 -22.32 -27.96
CA TYR A 40 14.77 -21.99 -27.94
C TYR A 40 15.53 -22.83 -28.97
N ASN A 41 16.33 -22.19 -29.81
CA ASN A 41 17.11 -22.83 -30.89
C ASN A 41 16.32 -23.80 -31.81
N GLY A 42 15.00 -23.60 -31.96
CA GLY A 42 14.12 -24.44 -32.78
C GLY A 42 13.51 -25.65 -32.06
N HIS A 43 13.69 -25.76 -30.74
CA HIS A 43 13.09 -26.78 -29.88
C HIS A 43 12.21 -26.14 -28.81
N ASP A 44 11.16 -26.86 -28.41
CA ASP A 44 10.30 -26.49 -27.29
C ASP A 44 10.88 -27.03 -25.98
N TYR A 45 10.99 -26.18 -24.96
CA TYR A 45 11.53 -26.54 -23.66
C TYR A 45 10.57 -26.19 -22.53
N LYS A 46 10.38 -27.12 -21.59
CA LYS A 46 9.53 -26.94 -20.41
C LYS A 46 10.37 -26.72 -19.15
N ALA A 47 10.11 -25.63 -18.42
CA ALA A 47 10.76 -25.36 -17.14
C ALA A 47 10.41 -26.45 -16.11
N VAL A 48 11.42 -26.99 -15.43
CA VAL A 48 11.30 -28.09 -14.44
C VAL A 48 11.08 -27.55 -13.04
N VAL A 49 11.68 -26.40 -12.73
CA VAL A 49 11.48 -25.62 -11.51
C VAL A 49 11.06 -24.20 -11.89
N SER A 50 10.91 -23.30 -10.91
CA SER A 50 10.77 -21.86 -11.19
C SER A 50 12.14 -21.19 -11.04
N GLN A 51 12.59 -20.44 -12.05
CA GLN A 51 13.89 -19.77 -12.05
C GLN A 51 13.88 -18.46 -12.84
N THR A 52 14.88 -17.61 -12.61
CA THR A 52 15.22 -16.48 -13.50
C THR A 52 16.52 -16.81 -14.21
N ASP A 53 16.50 -16.88 -15.54
CA ASP A 53 17.65 -17.26 -16.36
C ASP A 53 18.55 -16.05 -16.64
N TYR A 54 19.27 -15.57 -15.62
CA TYR A 54 20.08 -14.35 -15.70
C TYR A 54 21.23 -14.43 -16.73
N THR A 55 21.48 -13.33 -17.45
CA THR A 55 22.57 -13.20 -18.42
C THR A 55 23.93 -13.54 -17.79
N GLY A 56 24.71 -14.37 -18.49
CA GLY A 56 26.06 -14.76 -18.07
C GLY A 56 26.15 -15.93 -17.09
N THR A 57 25.03 -16.44 -16.58
CA THR A 57 24.99 -17.67 -15.75
C THR A 57 25.20 -18.96 -16.57
N GLY A 58 24.95 -18.90 -17.88
CA GLY A 58 24.85 -20.07 -18.75
C GLY A 58 23.52 -20.84 -18.60
N TRP A 59 22.60 -20.37 -17.75
CA TRP A 59 21.27 -20.95 -17.61
C TRP A 59 20.45 -20.56 -18.84
N THR A 60 20.16 -21.57 -19.66
CA THR A 60 19.38 -21.49 -20.89
C THR A 60 18.61 -22.80 -21.02
N PRO A 61 17.63 -22.92 -21.93
CA PRO A 61 16.82 -24.13 -22.06
C PRO A 61 17.58 -25.43 -22.40
N ALA A 62 18.83 -25.32 -22.87
CA ALA A 62 19.73 -26.47 -23.02
C ALA A 62 20.23 -27.07 -21.69
N LEU A 63 19.98 -26.44 -20.54
CA LEU A 63 20.45 -26.91 -19.23
C LEU A 63 19.41 -27.84 -18.57
N ALA A 64 19.62 -29.15 -18.75
CA ALA A 64 18.71 -30.22 -18.35
C ALA A 64 18.33 -30.29 -16.84
N SER A 65 19.00 -29.55 -15.96
CA SER A 65 18.63 -29.44 -14.53
C SER A 65 17.55 -28.39 -14.24
N LEU A 66 17.26 -27.50 -15.20
CA LEU A 66 16.25 -26.44 -15.10
C LEU A 66 15.15 -26.58 -16.16
N TRP A 67 15.44 -27.28 -17.26
CA TRP A 67 14.60 -27.36 -18.45
C TRP A 67 14.52 -28.79 -19.00
N THR A 68 13.37 -29.18 -19.55
CA THR A 68 13.16 -30.45 -20.26
C THR A 68 12.91 -30.17 -21.73
N ASP A 69 13.72 -30.76 -22.61
CA ASP A 69 13.53 -30.76 -24.07
C ASP A 69 12.26 -31.56 -24.42
N LEU A 70 11.33 -30.94 -25.13
CA LEU A 70 10.10 -31.58 -25.64
C LEU A 70 10.27 -32.05 -27.10
N GLY A 71 11.39 -31.72 -27.74
CA GLY A 71 11.68 -31.95 -29.15
C GLY A 71 11.64 -30.67 -30.00
N PRO A 72 11.89 -30.79 -31.32
CA PRO A 72 11.76 -29.68 -32.26
C PRO A 72 10.34 -29.10 -32.24
N ASP A 73 10.21 -27.78 -32.38
CA ASP A 73 8.91 -27.13 -32.52
C ASP A 73 8.18 -27.66 -33.78
N THR A 74 6.94 -28.10 -33.59
CA THR A 74 6.08 -28.64 -34.66
C THR A 74 4.91 -27.72 -35.01
N GLY A 75 4.77 -26.57 -34.34
CA GLY A 75 3.65 -25.65 -34.50
C GLY A 75 2.29 -26.24 -34.11
N SER A 76 2.26 -27.34 -33.33
CA SER A 76 1.04 -28.09 -33.02
C SER A 76 0.88 -28.43 -31.54
N THR A 77 -0.19 -27.94 -30.92
CA THR A 77 -0.51 -28.22 -29.51
C THR A 77 -1.12 -29.61 -29.33
N PRO A 78 -0.72 -30.39 -28.31
CA PRO A 78 -1.32 -31.71 -28.04
C PRO A 78 -2.80 -31.61 -27.65
N SER A 79 -3.64 -32.46 -28.24
CA SER A 79 -5.08 -32.52 -27.95
C SER A 79 -5.36 -32.96 -26.51
N PRO A 80 -6.33 -32.34 -25.80
CA PRO A 80 -6.75 -32.81 -24.47
C PRO A 80 -7.42 -34.19 -24.53
N THR A 81 -7.15 -35.01 -23.51
CA THR A 81 -7.69 -36.37 -23.37
C THR A 81 -9.20 -36.35 -23.08
N PRO A 82 -10.03 -37.25 -23.67
CA PRO A 82 -11.47 -37.28 -23.41
C PRO A 82 -11.82 -37.54 -21.93
N LYS A 83 -12.72 -36.71 -21.38
CA LYS A 83 -13.28 -36.83 -20.03
C LYS A 83 -14.29 -38.00 -19.96
N PRO A 84 -14.31 -38.82 -18.89
CA PRO A 84 -15.28 -39.91 -18.75
C PRO A 84 -16.74 -39.43 -18.72
N THR A 85 -17.61 -40.08 -19.48
CA THR A 85 -19.06 -39.82 -19.50
C THR A 85 -19.72 -40.34 -18.23
N ALA A 86 -20.47 -39.49 -17.53
CA ALA A 86 -21.24 -39.90 -16.35
C ALA A 86 -22.61 -40.50 -16.72
N THR A 87 -22.97 -41.61 -16.07
CA THR A 87 -24.27 -42.29 -16.22
C THR A 87 -25.39 -41.49 -15.53
N PRO A 88 -26.58 -41.34 -16.14
CA PRO A 88 -27.70 -40.63 -15.50
C PRO A 88 -28.26 -41.37 -14.28
N VAL A 89 -28.63 -40.61 -13.26
CA VAL A 89 -29.25 -41.07 -11.99
C VAL A 89 -30.71 -40.55 -11.95
N PRO A 90 -31.71 -41.34 -11.51
CA PRO A 90 -33.11 -41.07 -11.83
C PRO A 90 -33.77 -39.94 -11.01
N THR A 91 -34.71 -39.26 -11.66
CA THR A 91 -35.57 -38.20 -11.10
C THR A 91 -36.51 -38.71 -10.02
N VAL A 92 -36.73 -37.91 -8.96
CA VAL A 92 -37.80 -38.10 -7.98
C VAL A 92 -38.86 -37.01 -8.10
N THR A 93 -40.14 -37.39 -8.05
CA THR A 93 -41.28 -36.50 -8.27
C THR A 93 -41.77 -35.87 -6.96
N PRO A 94 -42.02 -34.55 -6.88
CA PRO A 94 -42.54 -33.91 -5.67
C PRO A 94 -44.02 -34.24 -5.43
N THR A 95 -44.43 -34.31 -4.16
CA THR A 95 -45.82 -34.53 -3.72
C THR A 95 -46.38 -33.31 -2.99
N THR A 96 -47.69 -33.08 -3.12
CA THR A 96 -48.38 -31.88 -2.61
C THR A 96 -49.44 -32.23 -1.55
N LYS A 97 -49.51 -31.44 -0.47
CA LYS A 97 -50.68 -31.36 0.44
C LYS A 97 -50.63 -30.09 1.34
N PRO A 98 -51.69 -29.68 2.06
CA PRO A 98 -52.45 -28.53 1.58
C PRO A 98 -52.70 -27.41 2.63
N THR A 99 -53.29 -26.32 2.15
CA THR A 99 -53.64 -25.08 2.86
C THR A 99 -54.79 -25.21 3.87
N THR A 100 -54.76 -24.39 4.94
CA THR A 100 -55.95 -23.98 5.71
C THR A 100 -55.88 -22.49 6.11
N ALA A 101 -57.05 -21.84 6.16
CA ALA A 101 -57.35 -20.49 6.67
C ALA A 101 -58.62 -20.62 7.58
N PRO A 102 -59.16 -19.61 8.32
CA PRO A 102 -58.93 -18.14 8.34
C PRO A 102 -58.30 -17.68 9.68
N THR A 103 -58.51 -16.51 10.36
CA THR A 103 -59.52 -15.42 10.36
C THR A 103 -58.94 -14.14 11.04
N PRO A 104 -59.50 -12.91 10.85
CA PRO A 104 -58.85 -11.66 11.26
C PRO A 104 -59.38 -11.02 12.58
N THR A 105 -58.89 -9.79 12.89
CA THR A 105 -59.26 -8.85 14.00
C THR A 105 -58.64 -9.22 15.37
N VAL A 106 -58.19 -8.31 16.25
CA VAL A 106 -58.50 -6.87 16.47
C VAL A 106 -57.26 -6.03 16.84
N THR A 107 -57.30 -4.72 16.54
CA THR A 107 -56.30 -3.68 16.87
C THR A 107 -56.36 -3.19 18.33
N PRO A 108 -55.22 -2.86 18.97
CA PRO A 108 -55.13 -1.85 20.03
C PRO A 108 -54.30 -0.64 19.59
N THR A 109 -54.89 0.57 19.60
CA THR A 109 -54.20 1.83 19.28
C THR A 109 -53.58 2.47 20.52
N THR A 110 -52.26 2.61 20.56
CA THR A 110 -51.54 3.38 21.59
C THR A 110 -51.34 4.83 21.13
N LYS A 111 -51.92 5.76 21.89
CA LYS A 111 -51.81 7.21 21.68
C LYS A 111 -50.36 7.69 21.96
N PRO A 112 -49.71 8.45 21.06
CA PRO A 112 -48.45 9.11 21.37
C PRO A 112 -48.61 10.13 22.50
N THR A 113 -47.73 10.05 23.50
CA THR A 113 -47.59 11.07 24.55
C THR A 113 -46.70 12.19 24.01
N ALA A 114 -47.09 13.46 24.22
CA ALA A 114 -46.33 14.60 23.75
C ALA A 114 -45.03 14.79 24.55
N THR A 115 -43.89 14.85 23.84
CA THR A 115 -42.59 15.24 24.40
C THR A 115 -42.63 16.71 24.82
N PRO A 116 -42.12 17.09 26.01
CA PRO A 116 -42.13 18.48 26.46
C PRO A 116 -41.18 19.37 25.62
N VAL A 117 -41.62 20.60 25.36
CA VAL A 117 -40.84 21.63 24.65
C VAL A 117 -39.76 22.21 25.57
N PRO A 118 -38.49 22.33 25.14
CA PRO A 118 -37.45 22.99 25.93
C PRO A 118 -37.73 24.49 26.14
N THR A 119 -37.80 24.94 27.39
CA THR A 119 -37.96 26.36 27.74
C THR A 119 -36.64 27.11 27.55
N THR A 120 -36.67 28.27 26.89
CA THR A 120 -35.47 29.11 26.70
C THR A 120 -35.10 29.87 27.98
N ALA A 121 -33.85 29.69 28.43
CA ALA A 121 -33.29 30.48 29.53
C ALA A 121 -32.75 31.85 29.01
N PRO A 122 -32.82 32.94 29.79
CA PRO A 122 -32.35 34.26 29.34
C PRO A 122 -30.82 34.33 29.23
N THR A 123 -30.31 34.80 28.09
CA THR A 123 -28.88 35.03 27.87
C THR A 123 -28.38 36.27 28.65
N PRO A 124 -27.28 36.18 29.42
CA PRO A 124 -26.70 37.36 30.04
C PRO A 124 -26.06 38.28 28.98
N LYS A 125 -26.26 39.60 29.14
CA LYS A 125 -25.71 40.64 28.26
C LYS A 125 -24.17 40.65 28.31
N PRO A 126 -23.46 40.66 27.17
CA PRO A 126 -22.00 40.74 27.17
C PRO A 126 -21.49 42.06 27.76
N SER A 127 -20.43 41.97 28.56
CA SER A 127 -19.67 43.13 29.04
C SER A 127 -18.68 43.61 27.97
N ALA A 128 -18.28 44.88 28.01
CA ALA A 128 -17.36 45.45 27.04
C ALA A 128 -15.91 45.02 27.29
N THR A 129 -15.28 44.43 26.28
CA THR A 129 -13.84 44.12 26.27
C THR A 129 -13.02 45.42 26.17
N PRO A 130 -11.93 45.59 26.95
CA PRO A 130 -11.08 46.77 26.85
C PRO A 130 -10.32 46.86 25.51
N LEU A 131 -10.04 48.10 25.10
CA LEU A 131 -9.33 48.45 23.86
C LEU A 131 -7.86 47.95 23.90
N PRO A 132 -7.30 47.40 22.80
CA PRO A 132 -5.91 46.94 22.78
C PRO A 132 -4.91 48.10 22.82
N THR A 133 -3.92 48.00 23.70
CA THR A 133 -2.76 48.91 23.75
C THR A 133 -1.85 48.71 22.53
N ALA A 134 -1.28 49.79 22.00
CA ALA A 134 -0.45 49.75 20.79
C ALA A 134 0.86 48.95 20.98
N THR A 135 1.11 48.00 20.08
CA THR A 135 2.37 47.26 19.96
C THR A 135 3.50 48.18 19.46
N PRO A 136 4.73 48.12 20.01
CA PRO A 136 5.85 48.94 19.54
C PRO A 136 6.28 48.60 18.11
N VAL A 137 6.72 49.62 17.37
CA VAL A 137 7.18 49.51 15.97
C VAL A 137 8.54 48.80 15.92
N PRO A 138 8.75 47.78 15.06
CA PRO A 138 10.05 47.15 14.89
C PRO A 138 11.03 48.06 14.13
N THR A 139 12.25 48.18 14.65
CA THR A 139 13.36 48.90 14.00
C THR A 139 13.78 48.20 12.71
N ALA A 140 14.15 48.97 11.68
CA ALA A 140 14.51 48.43 10.36
C ALA A 140 15.79 47.58 10.40
N THR A 141 15.70 46.35 9.88
CA THR A 141 16.86 45.45 9.63
C THR A 141 17.70 45.99 8.47
N PRO A 142 19.04 46.01 8.56
CA PRO A 142 19.91 46.46 7.47
C PRO A 142 19.85 45.52 6.25
N ALA A 143 20.10 46.08 5.06
CA ALA A 143 20.05 45.36 3.79
C ALA A 143 21.16 44.29 3.65
N PRO A 144 20.89 43.16 2.97
CA PRO A 144 21.88 42.10 2.79
C PRO A 144 23.02 42.53 1.86
N THR A 145 24.26 42.31 2.30
CA THR A 145 25.46 42.46 1.46
C THR A 145 25.59 41.23 0.54
N ALA A 146 25.95 41.43 -0.72
CA ALA A 146 26.06 40.34 -1.70
C ALA A 146 27.19 39.36 -1.35
N THR A 147 26.84 38.09 -1.12
CA THR A 147 27.79 36.98 -0.95
C THR A 147 28.30 36.46 -2.31
N PRO A 148 29.54 35.94 -2.37
CA PRO A 148 30.21 35.65 -3.64
C PRO A 148 29.74 34.35 -4.30
N LYS A 149 30.00 34.27 -5.61
CA LYS A 149 29.79 33.07 -6.46
C LYS A 149 30.46 31.82 -5.85
N PRO A 150 29.80 30.65 -5.85
CA PRO A 150 30.41 29.40 -5.38
C PRO A 150 31.70 29.04 -6.14
N SER A 151 32.74 28.69 -5.38
CA SER A 151 33.89 27.95 -5.90
C SER A 151 33.55 26.46 -5.96
N ALA A 152 34.10 25.74 -6.93
CA ALA A 152 34.00 24.28 -6.94
C ALA A 152 34.79 23.66 -5.76
N THR A 153 34.23 22.63 -5.15
CA THR A 153 34.91 21.81 -4.13
C THR A 153 35.91 20.85 -4.81
N PRO A 154 37.14 20.66 -4.29
CA PRO A 154 38.14 19.83 -4.96
C PRO A 154 37.78 18.33 -4.99
N VAL A 155 38.08 17.67 -6.11
CA VAL A 155 38.14 16.20 -6.20
C VAL A 155 39.49 15.72 -5.65
N PRO A 156 39.57 14.65 -4.84
CA PRO A 156 40.85 14.14 -4.33
C PRO A 156 41.74 13.56 -5.45
N SER A 157 42.78 14.31 -5.84
CA SER A 157 43.60 14.02 -7.02
C SER A 157 44.99 13.44 -6.69
N SER A 158 45.04 12.17 -6.26
CA SER A 158 46.32 11.47 -6.01
C SER A 158 46.24 9.96 -6.21
N CYS A 159 47.31 9.36 -6.75
CA CYS A 159 47.51 7.90 -6.77
C CYS A 159 47.73 7.36 -5.34
N PHE A 160 47.29 6.13 -5.11
CA PHE A 160 47.72 5.30 -3.98
C PHE A 160 48.95 4.46 -4.38
N ALA A 161 49.41 3.58 -3.49
CA ALA A 161 50.46 2.61 -3.81
C ALA A 161 50.00 1.68 -4.95
N GLN A 162 50.91 1.23 -5.81
CA GLN A 162 50.56 0.28 -6.87
C GLN A 162 50.07 -1.06 -6.28
N TRP A 163 49.10 -1.69 -6.94
CA TRP A 163 48.67 -3.05 -6.60
C TRP A 163 49.78 -4.06 -6.91
N ASP A 164 50.04 -4.94 -5.94
CA ASP A 164 51.07 -5.96 -5.93
C ASP A 164 50.40 -7.33 -5.80
N SER A 165 50.57 -8.18 -6.81
CA SER A 165 49.94 -9.51 -6.86
C SER A 165 50.49 -10.52 -5.85
N SER A 166 51.60 -10.21 -5.17
CA SER A 166 52.15 -11.04 -4.09
C SER A 166 51.58 -10.71 -2.71
N ARG A 167 50.79 -9.63 -2.61
CA ARG A 167 50.27 -9.08 -1.35
C ARG A 167 48.79 -9.39 -1.17
N SER A 168 48.36 -9.51 0.10
CA SER A 168 46.94 -9.48 0.47
C SER A 168 46.54 -8.12 1.03
N TYR A 169 45.29 -7.75 0.80
CA TYR A 169 44.69 -6.46 1.11
C TYR A 169 43.44 -6.66 1.96
N SER A 170 43.17 -5.79 2.91
CA SER A 170 42.02 -5.84 3.83
C SER A 170 40.96 -4.79 3.49
N THR A 171 39.74 -4.91 4.03
CA THR A 171 38.67 -3.92 3.82
C THR A 171 39.17 -2.49 4.03
N GLY A 172 38.99 -1.64 3.01
CA GLY A 172 39.40 -0.23 3.06
C GLY A 172 40.82 0.06 2.57
N ASP A 173 41.67 -0.96 2.35
CA ASP A 173 42.97 -0.77 1.70
C ASP A 173 42.78 -0.20 0.28
N LYS A 174 43.65 0.75 -0.09
CA LYS A 174 43.58 1.47 -1.37
C LYS A 174 44.83 1.30 -2.20
N VAL A 175 44.64 1.05 -3.49
CA VAL A 175 45.70 0.80 -4.47
C VAL A 175 45.42 1.53 -5.76
N THR A 176 46.46 1.81 -6.54
CA THR A 176 46.34 2.18 -7.95
C THR A 176 46.70 0.96 -8.82
N TYR A 177 45.93 0.70 -9.87
CA TYR A 177 46.27 -0.29 -10.88
C TYR A 177 45.80 0.18 -12.26
N GLN A 178 46.68 0.08 -13.26
CA GLN A 178 46.42 0.54 -14.65
C GLN A 178 45.91 2.00 -14.77
N GLY A 179 46.26 2.87 -13.81
CA GLY A 179 45.84 4.28 -13.77
C GLY A 179 44.55 4.55 -12.99
N LEU A 180 43.81 3.52 -12.57
CA LEU A 180 42.60 3.63 -11.75
C LEU A 180 42.92 3.38 -10.27
N ASN A 181 42.27 4.12 -9.38
CA ASN A 181 42.29 3.90 -7.94
C ASN A 181 41.17 2.92 -7.54
N TYR A 182 41.51 1.96 -6.69
CA TYR A 182 40.59 0.94 -6.15
C TYR A 182 40.64 0.90 -4.62
N GLN A 183 39.54 0.47 -4.00
CA GLN A 183 39.43 0.13 -2.58
C GLN A 183 39.01 -1.34 -2.42
N ALA A 184 39.63 -2.09 -1.52
CA ALA A 184 39.21 -3.45 -1.21
C ALA A 184 37.92 -3.45 -0.36
N ASN A 185 36.95 -4.28 -0.74
CA ASN A 185 35.68 -4.46 -0.02
C ASN A 185 35.82 -5.45 1.15
N TRP A 186 36.65 -6.49 0.99
CA TRP A 186 37.00 -7.49 1.99
C TRP A 186 38.46 -7.93 1.84
N TRP A 187 38.91 -8.86 2.70
CA TRP A 187 40.24 -9.45 2.57
C TRP A 187 40.37 -10.15 1.21
N THR A 188 41.37 -9.78 0.41
CA THR A 188 41.55 -10.31 -0.95
C THR A 188 43.00 -10.32 -1.43
N THR A 189 43.27 -11.23 -2.37
CA THR A 189 44.47 -11.31 -3.23
C THR A 189 44.11 -11.24 -4.73
N SER A 190 42.84 -10.99 -5.08
CA SER A 190 42.37 -10.92 -6.47
C SER A 190 42.84 -9.64 -7.18
N ASN A 191 42.91 -9.67 -8.52
CA ASN A 191 43.32 -8.53 -9.33
C ASN A 191 42.15 -7.52 -9.51
N PRO A 192 42.34 -6.23 -9.16
CA PRO A 192 41.29 -5.21 -9.28
C PRO A 192 40.70 -5.05 -10.69
N ALA A 193 41.47 -5.30 -11.75
CA ALA A 193 40.98 -5.17 -13.13
C ALA A 193 40.05 -6.32 -13.57
N SER A 194 40.06 -7.45 -12.86
CA SER A 194 39.22 -8.63 -13.15
C SER A 194 38.14 -8.92 -12.11
N ASP A 195 38.25 -8.34 -10.92
CA ASP A 195 37.37 -8.60 -9.77
C ASP A 195 36.96 -7.31 -9.04
N SER A 196 36.52 -6.32 -9.82
CA SER A 196 35.91 -5.08 -9.30
C SER A 196 34.45 -4.90 -9.72
N GLY A 197 33.70 -4.14 -8.93
CA GLY A 197 32.29 -3.85 -9.16
C GLY A 197 31.73 -2.81 -8.16
N SER A 198 30.45 -2.49 -8.31
CA SER A 198 29.73 -1.58 -7.42
C SER A 198 29.49 -2.18 -6.02
N VAL A 199 29.15 -1.35 -5.04
CA VAL A 199 28.78 -1.82 -3.70
C VAL A 199 27.56 -2.75 -3.81
N GLY A 200 27.68 -3.97 -3.26
CA GLY A 200 26.66 -5.03 -3.37
C GLY A 200 26.90 -6.06 -4.50
N SER A 201 27.81 -5.81 -5.44
CA SER A 201 28.06 -6.68 -6.61
C SER A 201 28.75 -8.03 -6.34
N GLY A 202 29.13 -8.32 -5.10
CA GLY A 202 29.89 -9.54 -4.78
C GLY A 202 31.35 -9.54 -5.26
N LYS A 203 31.90 -8.39 -5.70
CA LYS A 203 33.28 -8.23 -6.19
C LYS A 203 34.23 -7.67 -5.13
N SER A 204 35.46 -8.19 -5.09
CA SER A 204 36.41 -7.88 -4.00
C SER A 204 36.93 -6.44 -4.00
N TRP A 205 36.84 -5.74 -5.13
CA TRP A 205 37.31 -4.37 -5.28
C TRP A 205 36.19 -3.41 -5.71
N LEU A 206 36.23 -2.19 -5.19
CA LEU A 206 35.45 -1.05 -5.66
C LEU A 206 36.39 -0.09 -6.41
N MET A 207 36.03 0.29 -7.64
CA MET A 207 36.74 1.36 -8.36
C MET A 207 36.29 2.72 -7.79
N ILE A 208 37.25 3.57 -7.40
CA ILE A 208 37.00 4.82 -6.66
C ILE A 208 37.49 6.09 -7.40
N GLY A 209 37.89 5.98 -8.66
CA GLY A 209 38.20 7.10 -9.57
C GLY A 209 39.53 6.97 -10.30
N ASP A 210 39.76 7.83 -11.28
CA ASP A 210 41.03 7.93 -12.01
C ASP A 210 42.16 8.50 -11.13
N CYS A 211 43.40 8.05 -11.32
CA CYS A 211 44.57 8.79 -10.85
C CYS A 211 45.11 9.73 -11.94
N THR A 212 45.27 11.00 -11.59
CA THR A 212 45.89 12.04 -12.43
C THR A 212 47.11 12.66 -11.74
N GLY A 213 48.20 11.90 -11.65
CA GLY A 213 49.46 12.38 -11.04
C GLY A 213 50.63 11.40 -11.20
N THR A 214 51.87 11.89 -11.07
CA THR A 214 53.10 11.09 -11.22
C THR A 214 53.46 10.31 -9.96
N THR A 215 53.83 9.04 -10.12
CA THR A 215 54.08 8.06 -9.05
C THR A 215 55.24 8.44 -8.10
N PRO A 216 55.08 8.29 -6.76
CA PRO A 216 56.20 8.34 -5.83
C PRO A 216 57.05 7.07 -5.86
N THR A 217 58.37 7.21 -5.95
CA THR A 217 59.34 6.10 -6.01
C THR A 217 59.54 5.45 -4.63
N PRO A 218 59.60 4.11 -4.52
CA PRO A 218 59.81 3.43 -3.23
C PRO A 218 61.22 3.65 -2.65
N VAL A 219 61.30 3.86 -1.34
CA VAL A 219 62.55 3.92 -0.58
C VAL A 219 62.94 2.51 -0.14
N VAL A 220 64.17 2.10 -0.44
CA VAL A 220 64.73 0.79 -0.05
C VAL A 220 65.60 0.93 1.19
N THR A 221 65.32 0.14 2.23
CA THR A 221 66.12 0.06 3.46
C THR A 221 66.90 -1.27 3.47
N PRO A 222 68.21 -1.29 3.78
CA PRO A 222 69.06 -2.45 3.48
C PRO A 222 68.95 -3.62 4.48
N THR A 223 69.22 -4.82 3.97
CA THR A 223 69.17 -6.11 4.68
C THR A 223 70.37 -6.35 5.61
N PRO A 224 70.17 -6.72 6.89
CA PRO A 224 71.22 -7.31 7.73
C PRO A 224 71.50 -8.77 7.37
N VAL A 225 72.75 -9.22 7.55
CA VAL A 225 73.22 -10.56 7.14
C VAL A 225 73.13 -11.57 8.31
N SER A 226 72.92 -12.86 8.04
CA SER A 226 72.90 -13.94 9.04
C SER A 226 74.31 -14.42 9.43
N GLY A 227 74.50 -14.87 10.69
CA GLY A 227 75.85 -15.18 11.20
C GLY A 227 76.04 -16.02 12.48
N GLY A 228 74.99 -16.65 13.05
CA GLY A 228 75.12 -17.60 14.20
C GLY A 228 75.76 -17.02 15.48
N PRO A 229 76.23 -17.86 16.44
CA PRO A 229 75.92 -19.27 16.69
C PRO A 229 75.13 -19.49 18.02
N THR A 230 74.72 -20.74 18.30
CA THR A 230 73.93 -21.13 19.48
C THR A 230 74.71 -21.16 20.82
N PRO A 231 74.12 -20.67 21.92
CA PRO A 231 74.52 -21.05 23.28
C PRO A 231 73.42 -21.70 24.14
N THR A 232 73.88 -22.65 24.96
CA THR A 232 73.30 -23.40 26.09
C THR A 232 72.28 -22.66 26.99
N PRO A 233 71.26 -23.35 27.57
CA PRO A 233 70.25 -22.74 28.44
C PRO A 233 70.76 -22.25 29.82
N THR A 234 70.05 -21.27 30.37
CA THR A 234 70.19 -20.69 31.72
C THR A 234 68.84 -20.85 32.48
N PRO A 235 68.81 -20.86 33.82
CA PRO A 235 67.71 -21.50 34.56
C PRO A 235 66.42 -20.67 34.66
N VAL A 236 65.32 -21.38 34.90
CA VAL A 236 63.97 -20.82 35.08
C VAL A 236 63.92 -19.93 36.33
N VAL A 237 63.54 -18.66 36.13
CA VAL A 237 63.12 -17.77 37.21
C VAL A 237 61.60 -17.92 37.39
N THR A 238 61.15 -18.22 38.61
CA THR A 238 59.71 -18.26 38.93
C THR A 238 59.10 -16.88 38.71
N PRO A 239 58.03 -16.74 37.90
CA PRO A 239 57.44 -15.43 37.64
C PRO A 239 56.74 -14.88 38.89
N THR A 240 57.11 -13.65 39.27
CA THR A 240 56.30 -12.78 40.14
C THR A 240 54.87 -12.71 39.59
N PRO A 241 53.82 -12.68 40.43
CA PRO A 241 52.45 -12.57 39.94
C PRO A 241 52.29 -11.38 39.00
N VAL A 242 51.91 -11.65 37.74
CA VAL A 242 51.55 -10.62 36.78
C VAL A 242 50.28 -9.96 37.30
N VAL A 243 50.38 -8.68 37.69
CA VAL A 243 49.21 -7.84 37.91
C VAL A 243 48.55 -7.68 36.53
N ALA A 244 47.49 -8.45 36.29
CA ALA A 244 46.73 -8.38 35.04
C ALA A 244 46.29 -6.94 34.82
N GLY A 245 46.57 -6.37 33.65
CA GLY A 245 46.06 -5.04 33.31
C GLY A 245 44.58 -5.09 32.94
N VAL A 246 43.96 -3.91 32.82
CA VAL A 246 42.61 -3.77 32.22
C VAL A 246 42.58 -4.51 30.87
N PRO A 247 41.52 -5.29 30.54
CA PRO A 247 41.48 -6.06 29.30
C PRO A 247 41.67 -5.16 28.08
N ASN A 248 42.31 -5.67 27.03
CA ASN A 248 42.47 -4.90 25.79
C ASN A 248 41.11 -4.58 25.15
N LYS A 249 41.02 -3.44 24.44
CA LYS A 249 39.76 -2.99 23.81
C LYS A 249 39.24 -4.06 22.83
N PRO A 250 37.99 -4.53 22.98
CA PRO A 250 37.45 -5.57 22.12
C PRO A 250 37.03 -4.96 20.77
N THR A 251 37.32 -5.68 19.70
CA THR A 251 36.68 -5.47 18.39
C THR A 251 35.34 -6.22 18.36
N MET A 252 34.38 -5.76 17.56
CA MET A 252 33.03 -6.34 17.48
C MET A 252 32.51 -6.33 16.03
N GLN A 253 31.80 -7.37 15.64
CA GLN A 253 31.13 -7.52 14.34
C GLN A 253 29.70 -8.03 14.55
N ILE A 254 28.73 -7.36 13.94
CA ILE A 254 27.32 -7.79 13.90
C ILE A 254 27.09 -8.54 12.59
N GLN A 255 26.50 -9.74 12.62
CA GLN A 255 26.35 -10.63 11.47
C GLN A 255 24.89 -10.72 10.97
N ASN A 256 24.17 -9.58 10.99
CA ASN A 256 22.75 -9.44 10.64
C ASN A 256 22.53 -9.18 9.14
N TYR A 257 23.04 -10.05 8.27
CA TYR A 257 23.09 -9.80 6.81
C TYR A 257 21.72 -9.84 6.12
N ASN A 258 20.71 -10.47 6.73
CA ASN A 258 19.36 -10.60 6.19
C ASN A 258 18.35 -9.63 6.84
N HIS A 259 18.78 -8.82 7.82
CA HIS A 259 17.94 -7.92 8.59
C HIS A 259 16.71 -8.59 9.25
N ALA A 260 16.76 -9.90 9.53
CA ALA A 260 15.60 -10.67 10.00
C ALA A 260 15.29 -10.52 11.50
N GLY A 261 16.24 -10.01 12.29
CA GLY A 261 16.07 -9.80 13.74
C GLY A 261 16.64 -10.91 14.63
N ASP A 262 17.07 -12.03 14.03
CA ASP A 262 17.89 -13.07 14.67
C ASP A 262 19.31 -13.03 14.06
N PHE A 263 20.34 -12.78 14.87
CA PHE A 263 21.72 -12.66 14.39
C PHE A 263 22.79 -12.86 15.50
N PRO A 264 23.98 -13.39 15.15
CA PRO A 264 25.13 -13.37 16.03
C PRO A 264 25.84 -12.00 16.05
N ILE A 265 26.36 -11.65 17.22
CA ILE A 265 27.39 -10.64 17.42
C ILE A 265 28.66 -11.36 17.85
N GLN A 266 29.74 -11.23 17.08
CA GLN A 266 31.06 -11.74 17.47
C GLN A 266 31.91 -10.60 18.03
N TRP A 267 32.69 -10.87 19.08
CA TRP A 267 33.71 -9.96 19.59
C TRP A 267 35.06 -10.65 19.72
N ASN A 268 36.15 -9.89 19.55
CA ASN A 268 37.52 -10.42 19.61
C ASN A 268 38.47 -9.45 20.34
N ILE A 269 39.23 -10.00 21.30
CA ILE A 269 40.47 -9.40 21.83
C ILE A 269 41.63 -10.15 21.15
N TRP A 270 42.32 -9.50 20.22
CA TRP A 270 43.34 -10.16 19.39
C TRP A 270 44.68 -10.41 20.11
N SER A 271 45.01 -9.59 21.10
CA SER A 271 46.23 -9.70 21.91
C SER A 271 46.15 -8.83 23.18
N GLY A 272 47.09 -9.02 24.11
CA GLY A 272 47.24 -8.22 25.33
C GLY A 272 46.47 -8.78 26.53
N ASN A 273 45.96 -7.90 27.39
CA ASN A 273 45.28 -8.32 28.62
C ASN A 273 43.93 -8.98 28.31
N THR A 274 43.67 -10.12 28.94
CA THR A 274 42.46 -10.91 28.76
C THR A 274 41.37 -10.60 29.77
N ALA A 275 40.13 -10.92 29.39
CA ALA A 275 38.93 -10.76 30.19
C ALA A 275 38.52 -12.08 30.87
N THR A 276 37.80 -11.96 32.00
CA THR A 276 37.11 -13.06 32.69
C THR A 276 35.60 -13.06 32.46
N SER A 277 35.04 -11.96 31.98
CA SER A 277 33.61 -11.81 31.66
C SER A 277 33.36 -10.70 30.64
N TRP A 278 32.16 -10.73 30.05
CA TRP A 278 31.66 -9.71 29.12
C TRP A 278 30.23 -9.28 29.47
N GLU A 279 29.86 -8.08 29.04
CA GLU A 279 28.50 -7.54 29.08
C GLU A 279 28.15 -6.98 27.70
N LEU A 280 27.02 -7.40 27.12
CA LEU A 280 26.48 -6.80 25.90
C LEU A 280 25.56 -5.65 26.28
N TYR A 281 25.83 -4.49 25.71
CA TYR A 281 24.97 -3.32 25.77
C TYR A 281 24.27 -3.13 24.42
N GLU A 282 23.00 -2.77 24.47
CA GLU A 282 22.12 -2.46 23.35
C GLU A 282 21.42 -1.13 23.65
N ASN A 283 21.52 -0.17 22.73
CA ASN A 283 20.99 1.20 22.90
C ASN A 283 21.39 1.82 24.27
N GLY A 284 22.63 1.56 24.70
CA GLY A 284 23.20 2.00 25.98
C GLY A 284 22.80 1.19 27.22
N SER A 285 21.87 0.24 27.10
CA SER A 285 21.38 -0.61 28.21
C SER A 285 21.99 -2.00 28.18
N LYS A 286 22.40 -2.55 29.34
CA LYS A 286 22.92 -3.92 29.41
C LYS A 286 21.79 -4.93 29.16
N VAL A 287 21.95 -5.78 28.15
CA VAL A 287 20.95 -6.81 27.76
C VAL A 287 21.41 -8.25 28.00
N GLN A 288 22.72 -8.54 27.95
CA GLN A 288 23.27 -9.87 28.24
C GLN A 288 24.64 -9.77 28.96
N SER A 289 25.10 -10.87 29.55
CA SER A 289 26.47 -11.02 30.04
C SER A 289 26.85 -12.49 30.22
N GLY A 290 28.14 -12.79 30.14
CA GLY A 290 28.69 -14.14 30.35
C GLY A 290 30.12 -14.12 30.88
N SER A 291 30.62 -15.29 31.25
CA SER A 291 32.03 -15.51 31.61
C SER A 291 32.88 -15.88 30.39
N VAL A 292 34.20 -15.75 30.53
CA VAL A 292 35.21 -16.17 29.53
C VAL A 292 36.36 -16.84 30.30
N PRO A 293 36.90 -17.98 29.82
CA PRO A 293 38.12 -18.53 30.38
C PRO A 293 39.28 -17.52 30.26
N ALA A 294 39.98 -17.25 31.36
CA ALA A 294 41.20 -16.46 31.33
C ALA A 294 42.29 -17.22 30.56
N THR A 295 42.78 -16.64 29.47
CA THR A 295 43.84 -17.20 28.62
C THR A 295 45.04 -16.25 28.56
N THR A 296 46.13 -16.69 27.94
CA THR A 296 47.38 -15.93 27.71
C THR A 296 47.53 -15.45 26.27
N GLY A 297 46.43 -15.38 25.51
CA GLY A 297 46.44 -15.05 24.08
C GLY A 297 45.08 -14.49 23.63
N ALA A 298 44.79 -14.58 22.33
CA ALA A 298 43.54 -14.08 21.77
C ALA A 298 42.30 -14.71 22.45
N GLN A 299 41.26 -13.90 22.63
CA GLN A 299 39.94 -14.31 23.10
C GLN A 299 38.88 -13.91 22.09
N THR A 300 37.90 -14.78 21.87
CA THR A 300 36.73 -14.54 21.03
C THR A 300 35.48 -14.97 21.78
N GLY A 301 34.34 -14.36 21.45
CA GLY A 301 33.03 -14.80 21.92
C GLY A 301 31.95 -14.44 20.92
N THR A 302 30.96 -15.33 20.79
CA THR A 302 29.76 -15.13 19.97
C THR A 302 28.55 -15.03 20.88
N ILE A 303 27.77 -13.99 20.70
CA ILE A 303 26.59 -13.64 21.49
C ILE A 303 25.40 -13.69 20.53
N GLN A 304 24.38 -14.50 20.83
CA GLN A 304 23.19 -14.60 19.97
C GLN A 304 22.16 -13.55 20.38
N VAL A 305 21.69 -12.79 19.40
CA VAL A 305 20.57 -11.86 19.51
C VAL A 305 19.40 -12.45 18.73
N THR A 306 18.20 -12.45 19.33
CA THR A 306 16.99 -12.98 18.70
C THR A 306 15.76 -12.12 18.97
N GLY A 307 14.72 -12.31 18.17
CA GLY A 307 13.38 -11.75 18.36
C GLY A 307 13.30 -10.23 18.18
N LYS A 308 14.24 -9.60 17.48
CA LYS A 308 14.22 -8.15 17.26
C LYS A 308 13.13 -7.75 16.27
N LYS A 309 12.47 -6.63 16.57
CA LYS A 309 11.40 -6.05 15.73
C LYS A 309 11.99 -5.13 14.67
N LEU A 310 11.15 -4.66 13.73
CA LEU A 310 11.50 -3.55 12.84
C LEU A 310 12.09 -2.39 13.68
N GLY A 311 13.36 -2.07 13.49
CA GLY A 311 14.10 -1.23 14.43
C GLY A 311 15.55 -1.01 14.03
N ILE A 312 16.19 -0.04 14.69
CA ILE A 312 17.63 0.15 14.66
C ILE A 312 18.21 -0.07 16.06
N TYR A 313 19.29 -0.83 16.12
CA TYR A 313 19.88 -1.31 17.37
C TYR A 313 21.39 -1.05 17.34
N THR A 314 21.86 -0.28 18.31
CA THR A 314 23.29 0.04 18.51
C THR A 314 23.86 -0.85 19.61
N TYR A 315 24.91 -1.60 19.32
CA TYR A 315 25.53 -2.54 20.24
C TYR A 315 26.94 -2.13 20.65
N GLN A 316 27.31 -2.48 21.88
CA GLN A 316 28.69 -2.44 22.37
C GLN A 316 28.96 -3.65 23.27
N VAL A 317 30.13 -4.27 23.16
CA VAL A 317 30.60 -5.30 24.10
C VAL A 317 31.60 -4.69 25.06
N LYS A 318 31.31 -4.81 26.36
CA LYS A 318 32.22 -4.50 27.46
C LYS A 318 32.90 -5.78 27.91
N VAL A 319 34.22 -5.75 28.06
CA VAL A 319 35.04 -6.87 28.53
C VAL A 319 35.71 -6.50 29.85
N ILE A 320 35.74 -7.44 30.81
CA ILE A 320 36.00 -7.16 32.23
C ILE A 320 36.97 -8.19 32.81
N ASN A 321 37.90 -7.73 33.66
CA ASN A 321 38.66 -8.57 34.59
C ASN A 321 38.79 -7.87 35.96
N SER A 322 39.58 -8.44 36.86
CA SER A 322 39.80 -7.92 38.23
C SER A 322 40.48 -6.55 38.31
N ALA A 323 41.12 -6.07 37.23
CA ALA A 323 41.77 -4.77 37.18
C ALA A 323 40.93 -3.68 36.49
N GLY A 324 39.82 -4.03 35.82
CA GLY A 324 38.89 -3.07 35.23
C GLY A 324 38.17 -3.62 33.99
N SER A 325 37.69 -2.70 33.15
CA SER A 325 36.97 -3.04 31.92
C SER A 325 37.28 -2.08 30.77
N ASN A 326 37.22 -2.59 29.54
CA ASN A 326 37.17 -1.79 28.31
C ASN A 326 35.90 -2.06 27.52
N LEU A 327 35.50 -1.11 26.68
CA LEU A 327 34.28 -1.12 25.87
C LEU A 327 34.64 -1.08 24.37
N SER A 328 33.92 -1.83 23.55
CA SER A 328 34.07 -1.76 22.09
C SER A 328 33.66 -0.39 21.56
N ASP A 329 34.07 -0.08 20.32
CA ASP A 329 33.35 0.93 19.55
C ASP A 329 31.88 0.50 19.35
N ALA A 330 31.00 1.49 19.18
CA ALA A 330 29.61 1.25 18.87
C ALA A 330 29.44 0.87 17.40
N ALA A 331 28.74 -0.22 17.13
CA ALA A 331 28.26 -0.57 15.80
C ALA A 331 26.74 -0.73 15.84
N TYR A 332 26.06 -0.46 14.74
CA TYR A 332 24.61 -0.51 14.64
C TYR A 332 24.15 -1.46 13.55
N THR A 333 22.91 -1.92 13.66
CA THR A 333 22.23 -2.70 12.62
C THR A 333 20.74 -2.39 12.58
N THR A 334 20.14 -2.53 11.40
CA THR A 334 18.69 -2.41 11.18
C THR A 334 18.04 -3.78 11.08
N VAL A 335 16.77 -3.86 11.46
CA VAL A 335 15.91 -5.03 11.25
C VAL A 335 14.75 -4.59 10.35
N GLY A 336 14.49 -5.34 9.28
CA GLY A 336 13.68 -4.90 8.15
C GLY A 336 14.16 -3.56 7.54
N ALA A 337 13.27 -2.89 6.81
CA ALA A 337 13.49 -1.54 6.24
C ALA A 337 13.38 -0.43 7.31
N ALA A 338 14.10 -0.58 8.42
CA ALA A 338 14.19 0.44 9.47
C ALA A 338 15.05 1.64 9.01
N SER A 339 14.70 2.84 9.48
CA SER A 339 15.44 4.07 9.16
C SER A 339 16.66 4.20 10.06
N LEU A 340 17.71 4.89 9.61
CA LEU A 340 18.86 5.24 10.47
C LEU A 340 18.54 6.37 11.46
N ILE A 341 17.45 7.11 11.23
CA ILE A 341 16.95 8.16 12.13
C ILE A 341 16.14 7.50 13.27
N SER A 342 16.58 7.72 14.51
CA SER A 342 15.87 7.29 15.73
C SER A 342 15.10 8.45 16.36
N VAL A 343 14.02 8.13 17.10
CA VAL A 343 13.18 9.09 17.84
C VAL A 343 13.02 8.60 19.29
N ALA A 344 13.96 8.96 20.16
CA ALA A 344 14.34 8.16 21.33
C ALA A 344 13.28 7.97 22.42
N GLN A 345 12.32 8.89 22.57
CA GLN A 345 11.19 8.77 23.52
C GLN A 345 9.98 8.04 22.94
N TRP A 346 10.00 7.74 21.64
CA TRP A 346 8.88 7.14 20.90
C TRP A 346 9.22 5.76 20.38
N ASP A 347 10.44 5.53 19.90
CA ASP A 347 10.97 4.20 19.60
C ASP A 347 11.10 3.40 20.91
N GLY A 348 10.59 2.17 20.92
CA GLY A 348 10.50 1.31 22.10
C GLY A 348 11.45 0.11 21.98
N ASP A 349 10.90 -1.11 22.00
CA ASP A 349 11.63 -2.32 21.62
C ASP A 349 11.79 -2.49 20.09
N GLY A 350 11.28 -1.52 19.32
CA GLY A 350 11.42 -1.34 17.88
C GLY A 350 11.03 0.09 17.47
N GLN A 351 11.16 0.41 16.19
CA GLN A 351 10.92 1.75 15.65
C GLN A 351 9.41 2.08 15.53
N ALA A 352 8.95 3.11 16.21
CA ALA A 352 7.53 3.43 16.33
C ALA A 352 6.92 3.93 15.02
N LEU A 353 5.92 3.20 14.50
CA LEU A 353 5.21 3.54 13.27
C LEU A 353 4.14 4.62 13.48
N GLN A 354 3.55 4.66 14.66
CA GLN A 354 2.51 5.59 15.04
C GLN A 354 2.58 5.88 16.55
N GLN A 355 2.24 7.10 16.96
CA GLN A 355 2.25 7.55 18.35
C GLN A 355 0.94 8.21 18.76
N THR A 356 0.58 8.06 20.04
CA THR A 356 -0.68 8.58 20.60
C THR A 356 -0.38 9.77 21.49
N VAL A 357 -0.94 10.94 21.16
CA VAL A 357 -0.73 12.18 21.94
C VAL A 357 -2.05 12.72 22.48
N ALA A 358 -2.00 13.42 23.62
CA ALA A 358 -3.16 14.09 24.18
C ALA A 358 -3.49 15.37 23.39
N LEU A 359 -4.78 15.71 23.31
CA LEU A 359 -5.22 16.98 22.74
C LEU A 359 -4.60 18.16 23.50
N ASN A 360 -4.21 19.22 22.79
CA ASN A 360 -3.54 20.41 23.33
C ASN A 360 -2.20 20.16 24.05
N SER A 361 -1.59 18.98 23.87
CA SER A 361 -0.25 18.68 24.43
C SER A 361 0.88 18.99 23.45
N SER A 362 2.10 19.13 23.99
CA SER A 362 3.33 19.27 23.23
C SER A 362 4.31 18.16 23.62
N SER A 363 4.64 17.26 22.70
CA SER A 363 5.71 16.27 22.87
C SER A 363 7.03 16.84 22.36
N VAL A 364 8.10 16.70 23.13
CA VAL A 364 9.47 17.04 22.72
C VAL A 364 10.31 15.78 22.79
N VAL A 365 10.89 15.38 21.67
CA VAL A 365 11.60 14.10 21.51
C VAL A 365 12.94 14.29 20.81
N ASP A 366 13.93 13.51 21.22
CA ASP A 366 15.29 13.54 20.71
C ASP A 366 15.41 12.74 19.40
N LEU A 367 16.00 13.38 18.40
CA LEU A 367 16.36 12.78 17.12
C LEU A 367 17.86 12.47 17.10
N SER A 368 18.22 11.31 16.57
CA SER A 368 19.61 10.96 16.28
C SER A 368 19.70 10.18 14.97
N VAL A 369 20.89 10.12 14.37
CA VAL A 369 21.18 9.25 13.22
C VAL A 369 22.35 8.36 13.59
N ALA A 370 22.20 7.04 13.40
CA ALA A 370 23.24 6.10 13.79
C ALA A 370 24.55 6.37 13.01
N GLY A 371 25.67 6.45 13.74
CA GLY A 371 26.98 6.82 13.18
C GLY A 371 27.23 8.33 13.00
N VAL A 372 26.25 9.21 13.25
CA VAL A 372 26.39 10.67 13.07
C VAL A 372 26.39 11.39 14.42
N SER A 373 27.47 12.12 14.72
CA SER A 373 27.66 12.81 16.01
C SER A 373 26.93 14.15 16.14
N SER A 374 26.53 14.78 15.03
CA SER A 374 25.80 16.05 15.02
C SER A 374 24.88 16.13 13.79
N PRO A 375 23.84 15.28 13.71
CA PRO A 375 22.89 15.32 12.61
C PRO A 375 22.05 16.59 12.63
N SER A 376 21.73 17.11 11.44
CA SER A 376 20.75 18.16 11.23
C SER A 376 19.54 17.61 10.48
N PHE A 377 18.37 18.19 10.75
CA PHE A 377 17.09 17.65 10.29
C PHE A 377 16.17 18.74 9.72
N THR A 378 15.29 18.34 8.80
CA THR A 378 14.07 19.06 8.44
C THR A 378 12.85 18.22 8.80
N VAL A 379 11.72 18.86 9.09
CA VAL A 379 10.48 18.18 9.50
C VAL A 379 9.24 18.80 8.85
N ALA A 380 8.26 17.96 8.51
CA ALA A 380 6.98 18.34 7.92
C ALA A 380 5.84 17.48 8.48
N SER A 381 4.61 17.97 8.38
CA SER A 381 3.37 17.26 8.76
C SER A 381 2.37 17.36 7.62
N ASN A 382 1.78 16.24 7.19
CA ASN A 382 0.74 16.27 6.15
C ASN A 382 -0.60 16.83 6.65
N ASN A 383 -0.78 16.97 7.98
CA ASN A 383 -2.00 17.50 8.58
C ASN A 383 -1.67 18.46 9.74
N PRO A 384 -1.20 19.68 9.44
CA PRO A 384 -0.88 20.69 10.46
C PRO A 384 -2.11 21.14 11.28
N ALA A 385 -3.33 20.93 10.78
CA ALA A 385 -4.56 21.20 11.54
C ALA A 385 -4.78 20.20 12.70
N VAL A 386 -4.24 18.98 12.60
CA VAL A 386 -4.22 17.99 13.69
C VAL A 386 -2.94 18.10 14.51
N ALA A 387 -1.76 18.13 13.87
CA ALA A 387 -0.47 18.21 14.56
C ALA A 387 0.55 19.07 13.81
N THR A 388 1.00 20.15 14.43
CA THR A 388 2.10 21.01 13.92
C THR A 388 3.45 20.53 14.45
N VAL A 389 4.48 20.54 13.60
CA VAL A 389 5.84 20.09 13.96
C VAL A 389 6.90 21.17 13.78
N SER A 390 7.96 21.09 14.56
CA SER A 390 9.20 21.88 14.39
C SER A 390 10.41 21.11 14.93
N VAL A 391 11.62 21.52 14.55
CA VAL A 391 12.86 20.89 15.04
C VAL A 391 13.88 21.96 15.45
N SER A 392 14.56 21.75 16.58
CA SER A 392 15.62 22.64 17.09
C SER A 392 16.59 21.86 17.97
N ALA A 393 17.89 22.12 17.84
CA ALA A 393 18.96 21.48 18.62
C ALA A 393 18.85 19.94 18.72
N GLY A 394 18.51 19.27 17.61
CA GLY A 394 18.32 17.82 17.56
C GLY A 394 17.00 17.30 18.14
N LYS A 395 16.10 18.17 18.63
CA LYS A 395 14.81 17.78 19.21
C LYS A 395 13.65 18.12 18.28
N LEU A 396 12.83 17.12 17.94
CA LEU A 396 11.53 17.29 17.32
C LEU A 396 10.52 17.74 18.38
N THR A 397 9.76 18.79 18.08
CA THR A 397 8.60 19.22 18.86
C THR A 397 7.33 18.95 18.05
N VAL A 398 6.35 18.30 18.66
CA VAL A 398 5.05 17.97 18.07
C VAL A 398 3.96 18.54 18.95
N VAL A 399 3.17 19.47 18.42
CA VAL A 399 2.07 20.13 19.14
C VAL A 399 0.74 19.65 18.58
N ALA A 400 -0.04 18.97 19.42
CA ALA A 400 -1.37 18.46 19.10
C ALA A 400 -2.41 19.60 19.13
N ARG A 401 -3.16 19.76 18.05
CA ARG A 401 -4.08 20.89 17.81
C ARG A 401 -5.55 20.49 17.82
N ALA A 402 -5.89 19.40 17.15
CA ALA A 402 -7.26 18.89 17.02
C ALA A 402 -7.24 17.34 17.03
N PRO A 403 -8.32 16.67 17.46
CA PRO A 403 -8.43 15.22 17.35
C PRO A 403 -8.36 14.75 15.90
N GLY A 404 -7.75 13.59 15.66
CA GLY A 404 -7.57 13.04 14.31
C GLY A 404 -6.18 12.44 14.11
N ARG A 405 -5.75 12.30 12.86
CA ARG A 405 -4.44 11.73 12.48
C ARG A 405 -3.62 12.67 11.60
N ALA A 406 -2.31 12.56 11.71
CA ALA A 406 -1.31 13.23 10.88
C ALA A 406 -0.11 12.31 10.68
N GLY A 407 0.55 12.35 9.52
CA GLY A 407 1.88 11.82 9.31
C GLY A 407 2.94 12.88 9.59
N ILE A 408 4.03 12.50 10.27
CA ILE A 408 5.22 13.35 10.44
C ILE A 408 6.36 12.79 9.59
N ARG A 409 6.93 13.62 8.72
CA ARG A 409 8.11 13.33 7.91
C ARG A 409 9.30 14.03 8.54
N ILE A 410 10.32 13.26 8.88
CA ILE A 410 11.63 13.72 9.35
C ILE A 410 12.62 13.38 8.24
N SER A 411 13.53 14.30 7.91
CA SER A 411 14.62 14.04 6.98
C SER A 411 15.93 14.57 7.51
N ASP A 412 17.02 13.85 7.29
CA ASP A 412 18.37 14.30 7.67
C ASP A 412 19.11 14.98 6.49
N ALA A 413 20.33 15.45 6.75
CA ALA A 413 21.19 16.07 5.74
C ALA A 413 21.72 15.13 4.64
N SER A 414 21.56 13.80 4.77
CA SER A 414 21.87 12.84 3.71
C SER A 414 20.70 12.60 2.75
N GLY A 415 19.51 13.08 3.10
CA GLY A 415 18.26 12.78 2.40
C GLY A 415 17.55 11.53 2.92
N ALA A 416 18.07 10.87 3.96
CA ALA A 416 17.38 9.75 4.60
C ALA A 416 16.08 10.24 5.26
N VAL A 417 15.04 9.41 5.22
CA VAL A 417 13.69 9.76 5.69
C VAL A 417 13.27 8.85 6.84
N ARG A 418 12.52 9.41 7.78
CA ARG A 418 11.74 8.69 8.80
C ARG A 418 10.31 9.24 8.80
N LEU A 419 9.34 8.33 8.79
CA LEU A 419 7.92 8.65 8.84
C LEU A 419 7.30 8.02 10.08
N ILE A 420 6.52 8.80 10.82
CA ILE A 420 5.82 8.36 12.03
C ILE A 420 4.44 9.01 12.05
N GLY A 421 3.38 8.22 12.17
CA GLY A 421 2.03 8.75 12.36
C GLY A 421 1.83 9.28 13.76
N VAL A 422 0.95 10.27 13.90
CA VAL A 422 0.47 10.77 15.19
C VAL A 422 -1.05 10.75 15.16
N ARG A 423 -1.65 10.12 16.17
CA ARG A 423 -3.08 10.20 16.44
C ARG A 423 -3.30 11.04 17.70
N VAL A 424 -4.03 12.13 17.53
CA VAL A 424 -4.41 13.04 18.61
C VAL A 424 -5.72 12.56 19.20
N LYS A 425 -5.73 12.34 20.51
CA LYS A 425 -6.91 11.91 21.27
C LYS A 425 -8.07 12.91 21.14
N ASN A 426 -9.29 12.39 21.29
CA ASN A 426 -10.50 13.19 21.49
C ASN A 426 -10.44 13.92 22.84
N ALA A 427 -11.33 14.90 23.04
CA ALA A 427 -11.38 15.71 24.26
C ALA A 427 -11.76 14.91 25.53
N ASP A 428 -12.41 13.75 25.38
CA ASP A 428 -12.70 12.79 26.45
C ASP A 428 -11.54 11.82 26.75
N GLY A 429 -10.43 11.92 26.01
CA GLY A 429 -9.26 11.05 26.12
C GLY A 429 -9.35 9.75 25.31
N SER A 430 -10.43 9.49 24.57
CA SER A 430 -10.55 8.36 23.65
C SER A 430 -9.69 8.54 22.38
N LEU A 431 -9.51 7.47 21.60
CA LEU A 431 -8.81 7.52 20.32
C LEU A 431 -9.72 8.11 19.22
N PRO A 432 -9.17 8.86 18.24
CA PRO A 432 -9.95 9.34 17.11
C PRO A 432 -10.45 8.15 16.27
N GLY A 433 -11.74 8.14 15.92
CA GLY A 433 -12.34 7.13 15.05
C GLY A 433 -12.02 7.36 13.58
N VAL A 434 -12.97 7.01 12.70
CA VAL A 434 -13.03 7.56 11.35
C VAL A 434 -13.33 9.08 11.39
N PRO A 435 -13.00 9.87 10.35
CA PRO A 435 -13.28 11.30 10.33
C PRO A 435 -14.77 11.66 10.49
N ASN A 436 -15.04 12.83 11.08
CA ASN A 436 -16.39 13.40 11.24
C ASN A 436 -16.76 14.42 10.14
N TYR A 437 -16.04 14.38 9.03
CA TYR A 437 -16.28 15.13 7.79
C TYR A 437 -16.25 14.14 6.62
N LEU A 438 -16.83 14.52 5.48
CA LEU A 438 -16.76 13.72 4.26
C LEU A 438 -15.28 13.61 3.88
N SER A 439 -14.78 12.39 3.98
CA SER A 439 -13.35 12.07 4.00
C SER A 439 -12.89 11.56 2.64
N LEU A 440 -11.63 11.80 2.29
CA LEU A 440 -11.08 11.31 1.03
C LEU A 440 -10.15 10.12 1.31
N GLY A 441 -10.20 9.14 0.41
CA GLY A 441 -9.24 8.06 0.33
C GLY A 441 -8.65 7.96 -1.07
N THR A 442 -7.47 7.35 -1.16
CA THR A 442 -6.90 6.96 -2.45
C THR A 442 -6.32 5.54 -2.38
N VAL A 443 -6.28 4.85 -3.52
CA VAL A 443 -5.63 3.53 -3.65
C VAL A 443 -4.12 3.64 -3.42
N SER A 444 -3.42 2.53 -3.21
CA SER A 444 -1.97 2.40 -3.38
C SER A 444 -1.57 0.93 -3.37
N ASP A 445 -0.51 0.56 -4.09
CA ASP A 445 -0.06 -0.82 -4.28
C ASP A 445 1.19 -1.22 -3.49
N ASP A 446 1.70 -0.31 -2.65
CA ASP A 446 3.01 -0.37 -1.95
C ASP A 446 4.26 -0.30 -2.87
N THR A 447 4.13 0.09 -4.15
CA THR A 447 5.31 0.39 -4.98
C THR A 447 6.07 1.62 -4.46
N ALA A 448 7.37 1.68 -4.77
CA ALA A 448 8.23 2.78 -4.35
C ALA A 448 7.72 4.15 -4.86
N THR A 449 7.18 4.22 -6.08
CA THR A 449 6.60 5.46 -6.62
C THR A 449 5.32 5.83 -5.88
N SER A 450 4.35 4.90 -5.76
CA SER A 450 3.07 5.15 -5.08
C SER A 450 3.25 5.54 -3.60
N LEU A 451 4.22 4.94 -2.91
CA LEU A 451 4.62 5.36 -1.57
C LEU A 451 5.30 6.74 -1.56
N ALA A 452 6.25 7.01 -2.45
CA ALA A 452 6.93 8.31 -2.51
C ALA A 452 5.95 9.47 -2.74
N THR A 453 4.94 9.27 -3.60
CA THR A 453 3.85 10.22 -3.82
C THR A 453 3.12 10.56 -2.52
N LEU A 454 2.63 9.55 -1.78
CA LEU A 454 1.92 9.75 -0.50
C LEU A 454 2.82 10.27 0.63
N GLN A 455 4.15 10.16 0.50
CA GLN A 455 5.14 10.69 1.44
C GLN A 455 5.54 12.15 1.18
N ASN A 456 4.97 12.81 0.16
CA ASN A 456 5.24 14.20 -0.18
C ASN A 456 4.45 15.20 0.69
N PHE A 457 4.94 15.43 1.91
CA PHE A 457 4.31 16.35 2.88
C PHE A 457 4.67 17.81 2.57
N GLY A 458 4.25 18.30 1.41
CA GLY A 458 4.42 19.69 1.00
C GLY A 458 3.51 20.67 1.75
N ASN A 459 3.61 21.96 1.42
CA ASN A 459 2.81 23.03 2.03
C ASN A 459 1.66 23.46 1.11
N GLY A 460 0.50 23.81 1.70
CA GLY A 460 -0.65 24.31 0.96
C GLY A 460 -1.15 23.30 -0.06
N ASP A 461 -1.21 23.70 -1.34
CA ASP A 461 -1.66 22.87 -2.46
C ASP A 461 -0.67 21.76 -2.86
N LEU A 462 0.58 21.79 -2.36
CA LEU A 462 1.63 20.81 -2.67
C LEU A 462 1.64 19.59 -1.74
N ASN A 463 0.58 19.39 -0.97
CA ASN A 463 0.48 18.39 0.10
C ASN A 463 -0.35 17.18 -0.34
N THR A 464 0.25 16.00 -0.49
CA THR A 464 -0.44 14.78 -0.99
C THR A 464 -1.27 14.06 0.08
N ARG A 465 -1.82 14.80 1.05
CA ARG A 465 -2.66 14.26 2.13
C ARG A 465 -3.90 13.55 1.59
N SER A 466 -4.20 12.40 2.18
CA SER A 466 -5.51 11.73 2.15
C SER A 466 -5.82 11.19 3.55
N ASP A 467 -7.09 10.96 3.91
CA ASP A 467 -7.46 10.42 5.23
C ASP A 467 -7.37 8.89 5.25
N PHE A 468 -7.78 8.27 4.14
CA PHE A 468 -7.77 6.82 3.93
C PHE A 468 -6.79 6.42 2.84
N ARG A 469 -6.26 5.20 2.97
CA ARG A 469 -5.47 4.50 1.95
C ARG A 469 -6.17 3.17 1.68
N TYR A 470 -6.39 2.77 0.42
CA TYR A 470 -6.96 1.44 0.13
C TYR A 470 -6.10 0.56 -0.79
N VAL A 471 -6.25 -0.76 -0.65
CA VAL A 471 -5.56 -1.78 -1.47
C VAL A 471 -6.44 -3.01 -1.64
N TYR A 472 -6.21 -3.77 -2.72
CA TYR A 472 -6.88 -5.04 -2.99
C TYR A 472 -6.13 -6.21 -2.33
N LEU A 473 -6.91 -7.05 -1.67
CA LEU A 473 -6.58 -8.41 -1.24
C LEU A 473 -7.46 -9.35 -2.08
N ASN A 474 -6.96 -9.73 -3.26
CA ASN A 474 -7.66 -10.50 -4.29
C ASN A 474 -6.76 -11.61 -4.88
N GLY A 475 -7.14 -12.20 -6.02
CA GLY A 475 -6.48 -13.42 -6.55
C GLY A 475 -7.05 -14.73 -5.98
N GLY A 476 -8.26 -14.63 -5.41
CA GLY A 476 -9.04 -15.77 -4.93
C GLY A 476 -8.65 -16.27 -3.55
N ALA A 477 -9.49 -17.17 -3.02
CA ALA A 477 -9.21 -17.87 -1.78
C ALA A 477 -7.90 -18.69 -1.87
N SER A 478 -7.23 -18.90 -0.73
CA SER A 478 -5.93 -19.57 -0.63
C SER A 478 -5.99 -21.09 -0.81
N VAL A 479 -6.52 -21.55 -1.95
CA VAL A 479 -6.56 -22.96 -2.37
C VAL A 479 -5.32 -23.36 -3.20
N PRO A 480 -4.92 -24.65 -3.23
CA PRO A 480 -3.80 -25.11 -4.05
C PRO A 480 -4.03 -24.84 -5.54
N GLY A 481 -3.17 -24.00 -6.13
CA GLY A 481 -3.26 -23.58 -7.53
C GLY A 481 -3.59 -22.09 -7.72
N ASN A 482 -4.23 -21.46 -6.72
CA ASN A 482 -4.55 -20.03 -6.77
C ASN A 482 -3.36 -19.15 -6.38
N THR A 483 -3.16 -18.05 -7.11
CA THR A 483 -2.28 -16.95 -6.73
C THR A 483 -3.04 -15.95 -5.85
N SER A 484 -3.43 -16.39 -4.65
CA SER A 484 -4.02 -15.55 -3.60
C SER A 484 -3.08 -14.40 -3.20
N TRP A 485 -3.62 -13.25 -2.81
CA TRP A 485 -2.90 -12.11 -2.23
C TRP A 485 -1.92 -12.52 -1.11
N CYS A 486 -2.17 -13.62 -0.41
CA CYS A 486 -1.29 -14.13 0.63
C CYS A 486 -0.02 -14.82 0.08
N THR A 487 0.04 -15.18 -1.20
CA THR A 487 1.21 -15.83 -1.85
C THR A 487 2.00 -14.91 -2.79
N TRP A 488 1.59 -13.65 -2.98
CA TRP A 488 2.25 -12.68 -3.87
C TRP A 488 3.63 -12.21 -3.38
N THR A 489 3.96 -12.46 -2.12
CA THR A 489 5.20 -12.02 -1.47
C THR A 489 5.96 -13.20 -0.88
N THR A 490 7.30 -13.11 -0.84
CA THR A 490 8.19 -14.16 -0.29
C THR A 490 7.95 -14.45 1.20
N ILE A 491 7.37 -13.50 1.92
CA ILE A 491 6.75 -13.69 3.23
C ILE A 491 5.24 -13.80 3.01
N PRO A 492 4.55 -14.87 3.44
CA PRO A 492 3.11 -15.00 3.24
C PRO A 492 2.30 -13.84 3.86
N CYS A 493 1.23 -13.43 3.19
CA CYS A 493 0.31 -12.35 3.59
C CYS A 493 0.98 -10.98 3.85
N PHE A 494 2.24 -10.80 3.44
CA PHE A 494 3.01 -9.60 3.80
C PHE A 494 2.49 -8.32 3.12
N ARG A 495 1.75 -8.42 1.99
CA ARG A 495 1.08 -7.27 1.34
C ARG A 495 0.15 -6.50 2.29
N GLU A 496 -0.63 -7.20 3.12
CA GLU A 496 -1.47 -6.54 4.12
C GLU A 496 -0.61 -5.95 5.25
N THR A 497 0.39 -6.71 5.68
CA THR A 497 1.32 -6.33 6.76
C THR A 497 2.09 -5.05 6.42
N SER A 498 2.64 -4.92 5.22
CA SER A 498 3.28 -3.68 4.76
C SER A 498 2.28 -2.54 4.65
N PHE A 499 1.12 -2.79 4.04
CA PHE A 499 0.14 -1.75 3.75
C PHE A 499 -0.39 -1.07 5.03
N ILE A 500 -0.70 -1.85 6.07
CA ILE A 500 -1.11 -1.32 7.38
C ILE A 500 0.04 -0.56 8.05
N ARG A 501 1.26 -1.09 8.00
CA ARG A 501 2.46 -0.44 8.57
C ARG A 501 2.77 0.91 7.92
N GLU A 502 2.70 1.01 6.60
CA GLU A 502 2.91 2.27 5.88
C GLU A 502 1.75 3.25 6.10
N SER A 503 0.49 2.79 6.09
CA SER A 503 -0.68 3.64 6.41
C SER A 503 -0.54 4.28 7.80
N LYS A 504 -0.09 3.50 8.80
CA LYS A 504 0.20 4.02 10.15
C LYS A 504 1.29 5.09 10.17
N LYS A 505 2.39 4.93 9.42
CA LYS A 505 3.45 5.97 9.27
C LYS A 505 2.94 7.26 8.63
N LEU A 506 2.02 7.14 7.67
CA LEU A 506 1.41 8.27 6.95
C LEU A 506 0.31 8.98 7.76
N GLY A 507 -0.14 8.39 8.87
CA GLY A 507 -1.28 8.89 9.64
C GLY A 507 -2.62 8.64 8.93
N MET A 508 -2.70 7.62 8.08
CA MET A 508 -3.88 7.28 7.27
C MET A 508 -4.55 6.03 7.83
N ILE A 509 -5.87 5.92 7.65
CA ILE A 509 -6.63 4.71 7.99
C ILE A 509 -6.55 3.74 6.79
N PRO A 510 -6.06 2.49 6.96
CA PRO A 510 -6.05 1.50 5.90
C PRO A 510 -7.47 0.95 5.63
N ILE A 511 -7.80 0.74 4.37
CA ILE A 511 -8.99 -0.01 3.92
C ILE A 511 -8.53 -1.17 3.04
N LEU A 512 -9.02 -2.36 3.34
CA LEU A 512 -8.72 -3.58 2.60
C LEU A 512 -9.95 -3.92 1.74
N VAL A 513 -9.79 -3.88 0.42
CA VAL A 513 -10.80 -4.39 -0.52
C VAL A 513 -10.60 -5.90 -0.58
N PHE A 514 -11.41 -6.64 0.16
CA PHE A 514 -11.35 -8.10 0.19
C PHE A 514 -12.26 -8.63 -0.93
N TYR A 515 -11.64 -9.20 -1.96
CA TYR A 515 -12.28 -9.50 -3.24
C TYR A 515 -11.79 -10.85 -3.76
N ASN A 516 -12.33 -11.92 -3.21
CA ASN A 516 -11.83 -13.29 -3.34
C ASN A 516 -12.91 -14.31 -3.77
N ILE A 517 -14.17 -13.92 -3.98
CA ILE A 517 -15.17 -14.80 -4.59
C ILE A 517 -15.10 -14.73 -6.12
N ALA A 518 -14.99 -13.55 -6.71
CA ALA A 518 -14.89 -13.37 -8.16
C ALA A 518 -13.55 -13.84 -8.74
N ASP A 519 -12.50 -13.83 -7.93
CA ASP A 519 -11.13 -14.27 -8.30
C ASP A 519 -10.63 -13.48 -9.55
N GLY A 520 -9.80 -14.07 -10.40
CA GLY A 520 -9.50 -13.56 -11.75
C GLY A 520 -10.58 -13.86 -12.80
N GLY A 521 -11.83 -14.11 -12.40
CA GLY A 521 -12.89 -14.68 -13.26
C GLY A 521 -14.25 -13.98 -13.20
N GLU A 522 -14.27 -12.72 -12.76
CA GLU A 522 -15.38 -11.76 -12.59
C GLU A 522 -16.64 -12.08 -13.42
N SER A 523 -17.52 -12.94 -12.88
CA SER A 523 -18.78 -13.32 -13.51
C SER A 523 -19.66 -14.22 -12.63
N TYR A 524 -20.98 -14.14 -12.84
CA TYR A 524 -21.98 -14.98 -12.19
C TYR A 524 -21.67 -16.50 -12.15
N PRO A 525 -21.17 -17.15 -13.23
CA PRO A 525 -20.83 -18.57 -13.18
C PRO A 525 -19.61 -18.89 -12.28
N THR A 526 -18.61 -18.00 -12.24
CA THR A 526 -17.43 -18.13 -11.37
C THR A 526 -17.84 -17.98 -9.91
N ASP A 527 -18.55 -16.90 -9.60
CA ASP A 527 -19.08 -16.60 -8.26
C ASP A 527 -19.87 -17.79 -7.69
N LEU A 528 -20.82 -18.29 -8.49
CA LEU A 528 -21.70 -19.39 -8.11
C LEU A 528 -20.93 -20.70 -7.91
N ALA A 529 -19.90 -20.97 -8.71
CA ALA A 529 -19.05 -22.13 -8.55
C ALA A 529 -18.20 -22.04 -7.26
N HIS A 530 -17.57 -20.89 -7.00
CA HIS A 530 -16.74 -20.68 -5.82
C HIS A 530 -17.53 -20.75 -4.52
N VAL A 531 -18.71 -20.13 -4.43
CA VAL A 531 -19.53 -20.24 -3.20
C VAL A 531 -20.16 -21.62 -3.00
N GLN A 532 -20.21 -22.47 -4.03
CA GLN A 532 -20.72 -23.84 -3.95
C GLN A 532 -19.63 -24.90 -3.74
N ASP A 533 -18.35 -24.58 -3.95
CA ASP A 533 -17.24 -25.50 -3.65
C ASP A 533 -16.90 -25.55 -2.15
N ALA A 534 -16.61 -26.74 -1.65
CA ALA A 534 -16.28 -26.96 -0.25
C ALA A 534 -14.85 -26.51 0.10
N THR A 535 -13.90 -26.72 -0.81
CA THR A 535 -12.48 -26.42 -0.61
C THR A 535 -12.26 -24.92 -0.65
N TYR A 536 -12.85 -24.26 -1.64
CA TYR A 536 -12.80 -22.82 -1.83
C TYR A 536 -13.38 -22.08 -0.64
N MET A 537 -14.61 -22.42 -0.23
CA MET A 537 -15.22 -21.77 0.95
C MET A 537 -14.48 -22.08 2.26
N GLN A 538 -13.86 -23.25 2.40
CA GLN A 538 -13.05 -23.54 3.59
C GLN A 538 -11.73 -22.74 3.63
N ALA A 539 -11.15 -22.41 2.49
CA ALA A 539 -10.02 -21.47 2.41
C ALA A 539 -10.49 -20.04 2.68
N TYR A 540 -11.54 -19.57 2.00
CA TYR A 540 -12.14 -18.24 2.12
C TYR A 540 -12.42 -17.83 3.58
N PHE A 541 -13.04 -18.70 4.39
CA PHE A 541 -13.29 -18.39 5.80
C PHE A 541 -12.01 -18.33 6.65
N LYS A 542 -10.96 -19.10 6.30
CA LYS A 542 -9.64 -19.01 6.96
C LYS A 542 -8.91 -17.73 6.53
N ASP A 543 -9.02 -17.32 5.27
CA ASP A 543 -8.44 -16.07 4.78
C ASP A 543 -9.05 -14.86 5.48
N TRP A 544 -10.37 -14.85 5.73
CA TRP A 544 -11.01 -13.85 6.60
C TRP A 544 -10.42 -13.82 8.02
N LEU A 545 -10.19 -14.98 8.64
CA LEU A 545 -9.57 -15.04 9.97
C LEU A 545 -8.09 -14.59 9.94
N ASN A 546 -7.35 -14.89 8.87
CA ASN A 546 -5.97 -14.46 8.67
C ASN A 546 -5.89 -12.92 8.58
N VAL A 547 -6.70 -12.32 7.72
CA VAL A 547 -6.79 -10.85 7.56
C VAL A 547 -7.12 -10.18 8.88
N ILE A 548 -8.19 -10.61 9.56
CA ILE A 548 -8.57 -10.02 10.85
C ILE A 548 -7.46 -10.20 11.90
N THR A 549 -6.69 -11.29 11.86
CA THR A 549 -5.53 -11.52 12.75
C THR A 549 -4.36 -10.58 12.44
N ILE A 550 -4.06 -10.33 11.16
CA ILE A 550 -3.01 -9.40 10.73
C ILE A 550 -3.41 -7.97 11.11
N ALA A 551 -4.61 -7.53 10.74
CA ALA A 551 -5.19 -6.25 11.15
C ALA A 551 -5.15 -6.04 12.67
N ASN A 552 -5.60 -7.01 13.46
CA ASN A 552 -5.55 -6.96 14.92
C ASN A 552 -4.12 -6.87 15.50
N THR A 553 -3.11 -7.32 14.76
CA THR A 553 -1.70 -7.32 15.18
C THR A 553 -1.01 -6.03 14.77
N GLU A 554 -1.15 -5.62 13.53
CA GLU A 554 -0.43 -4.49 12.92
C GLU A 554 -1.12 -3.15 13.16
N ALA A 555 -2.45 -3.09 13.06
CA ALA A 555 -3.23 -1.90 13.39
C ALA A 555 -3.38 -1.74 14.91
N GLY A 556 -3.65 -2.86 15.61
CA GLY A 556 -3.67 -2.95 17.07
C GLY A 556 -4.98 -2.43 17.65
N ASP A 557 -5.07 -1.12 17.85
CA ASP A 557 -6.25 -0.37 18.32
C ASP A 557 -6.64 0.79 17.38
N ASP A 558 -5.84 1.06 16.33
CA ASP A 558 -6.22 1.96 15.23
C ASP A 558 -7.12 1.23 14.22
N PRO A 559 -8.19 1.86 13.68
CA PRO A 559 -9.23 1.18 12.91
C PRO A 559 -8.72 0.65 11.56
N VAL A 560 -9.37 -0.40 11.06
CA VAL A 560 -9.13 -0.97 9.73
C VAL A 560 -10.46 -1.05 8.98
N GLY A 561 -10.46 -0.51 7.76
CA GLY A 561 -11.61 -0.53 6.87
C GLY A 561 -11.69 -1.81 6.04
N TYR A 562 -12.90 -2.25 5.70
CA TYR A 562 -13.11 -3.36 4.76
C TYR A 562 -14.22 -3.04 3.75
N VAL A 563 -13.89 -3.09 2.46
CA VAL A 563 -14.87 -3.17 1.37
C VAL A 563 -14.96 -4.64 0.97
N ILE A 564 -16.15 -5.22 1.07
CA ILE A 564 -16.35 -6.67 0.99
C ILE A 564 -16.98 -7.05 -0.34
N GLU A 565 -16.30 -8.00 -1.01
CA GLU A 565 -16.71 -8.70 -2.23
C GLU A 565 -17.48 -7.82 -3.23
N PRO A 566 -16.77 -6.87 -3.88
CA PRO A 566 -17.22 -6.20 -5.10
C PRO A 566 -17.87 -7.17 -6.09
N ASP A 567 -18.87 -6.68 -6.82
CA ASP A 567 -19.50 -7.30 -7.99
C ASP A 567 -20.29 -8.59 -7.73
N PHE A 568 -19.87 -9.42 -6.77
CA PHE A 568 -20.44 -10.72 -6.40
C PHE A 568 -21.96 -10.69 -6.22
N ILE A 569 -22.46 -9.85 -5.31
CA ILE A 569 -23.92 -9.77 -5.07
C ILE A 569 -24.64 -9.14 -6.28
N GLY A 570 -23.97 -8.29 -7.05
CA GLY A 570 -24.50 -7.68 -8.27
C GLY A 570 -24.71 -8.69 -9.39
N TYR A 571 -23.71 -9.54 -9.65
CA TYR A 571 -23.80 -10.64 -10.60
C TYR A 571 -24.90 -11.62 -10.21
N LEU A 572 -24.99 -12.00 -8.94
CA LEU A 572 -26.07 -12.84 -8.42
C LEU A 572 -27.45 -12.19 -8.62
N MET A 573 -27.61 -10.91 -8.28
CA MET A 573 -28.89 -10.19 -8.47
C MET A 573 -29.30 -10.12 -9.94
N GLN A 574 -28.36 -9.78 -10.81
CA GLN A 574 -28.60 -9.56 -12.24
C GLN A 574 -28.93 -10.86 -12.98
N ASN A 575 -28.28 -11.99 -12.64
CA ASN A 575 -28.27 -13.19 -13.48
C ASN A 575 -29.00 -14.42 -12.89
N SER A 576 -29.23 -14.49 -11.58
CA SER A 576 -29.82 -15.71 -10.97
C SER A 576 -31.33 -15.84 -11.14
N GLY A 577 -32.06 -14.72 -11.15
CA GLY A 577 -33.52 -14.68 -11.02
C GLY A 577 -34.06 -15.14 -9.66
N LEU A 578 -33.19 -15.29 -8.64
CA LEU A 578 -33.49 -15.80 -7.31
C LEU A 578 -33.08 -14.79 -6.23
N SER A 579 -33.72 -14.80 -5.06
CA SER A 579 -33.24 -14.00 -3.92
C SER A 579 -32.02 -14.66 -3.26
N ALA A 580 -31.16 -13.86 -2.61
CA ALA A 580 -29.89 -14.36 -2.04
C ALA A 580 -30.06 -15.44 -0.94
N ASP A 581 -31.25 -15.57 -0.33
CA ASP A 581 -31.60 -16.66 0.59
C ASP A 581 -32.02 -17.97 -0.11
N GLN A 582 -32.21 -17.95 -1.43
CA GLN A 582 -32.53 -19.11 -2.27
C GLN A 582 -31.29 -19.66 -3.02
N ILE A 583 -30.22 -18.88 -3.13
CA ILE A 583 -28.97 -19.27 -3.81
C ILE A 583 -28.07 -20.03 -2.83
N THR A 584 -27.74 -21.28 -3.14
CA THR A 584 -26.90 -22.15 -2.29
C THR A 584 -25.47 -21.64 -2.13
N ALA A 585 -24.93 -21.68 -0.91
CA ALA A 585 -23.52 -21.43 -0.60
C ALA A 585 -23.01 -22.34 0.54
N ARG A 586 -21.72 -22.68 0.58
CA ARG A 586 -21.11 -23.64 1.54
C ARG A 586 -20.71 -23.02 2.88
N VAL A 587 -21.70 -22.43 3.55
CA VAL A 587 -21.53 -21.78 4.87
C VAL A 587 -21.14 -22.79 5.96
N ASP A 588 -21.48 -24.07 5.79
CA ASP A 588 -21.00 -25.20 6.61
C ASP A 588 -19.46 -25.25 6.73
N GLN A 589 -18.73 -24.72 5.76
CA GLN A 589 -17.26 -24.68 5.78
C GLN A 589 -16.67 -23.64 6.74
N ALA A 590 -17.47 -22.67 7.22
CA ALA A 590 -17.06 -21.82 8.34
C ALA A 590 -16.90 -22.64 9.63
N TYR A 591 -17.72 -23.68 9.81
CA TYR A 591 -17.66 -24.59 10.96
C TYR A 591 -16.64 -25.71 10.74
N ALA A 592 -16.58 -26.28 9.52
CA ALA A 592 -15.61 -27.33 9.19
C ALA A 592 -14.15 -26.82 9.19
N SER A 593 -13.92 -25.52 8.97
CA SER A 593 -12.60 -24.88 9.12
C SER A 593 -12.23 -24.57 10.58
N GLY A 594 -13.17 -24.62 11.52
CA GLY A 594 -13.00 -24.18 12.91
C GLY A 594 -13.02 -22.65 13.12
N VAL A 595 -13.32 -21.86 12.08
CA VAL A 595 -13.46 -20.39 12.18
C VAL A 595 -14.75 -20.02 12.93
N LEU A 596 -15.80 -20.81 12.75
CA LEU A 596 -16.98 -20.86 13.61
C LEU A 596 -17.09 -22.24 14.29
N THR A 597 -17.90 -22.29 15.34
CA THR A 597 -18.08 -23.44 16.23
C THR A 597 -19.58 -23.71 16.46
N ALA A 598 -19.92 -24.84 17.06
CA ALA A 598 -21.31 -25.19 17.37
C ALA A 598 -21.98 -24.26 18.42
N SER A 599 -21.23 -23.37 19.09
CA SER A 599 -21.77 -22.33 19.98
C SER A 599 -22.01 -20.98 19.31
N ASP A 600 -21.55 -20.80 18.05
CA ASP A 600 -21.83 -19.59 17.27
C ASP A 600 -23.23 -19.64 16.65
N PRO A 601 -23.84 -18.49 16.27
CA PRO A 601 -25.13 -18.44 15.61
C PRO A 601 -25.12 -19.26 14.31
N GLN A 602 -26.02 -20.24 14.19
CA GLN A 602 -26.03 -21.15 13.05
C GLN A 602 -26.60 -20.46 11.80
N PHE A 603 -25.86 -20.52 10.69
CA PHE A 603 -26.20 -19.87 9.42
C PHE A 603 -26.60 -20.91 8.36
N PRO A 604 -27.63 -20.64 7.53
CA PRO A 604 -28.05 -21.56 6.47
C PRO A 604 -27.03 -21.61 5.33
N ASN A 605 -27.02 -22.70 4.57
CA ASN A 605 -26.16 -22.89 3.38
C ASN A 605 -26.66 -22.11 2.15
N THR A 606 -26.75 -20.78 2.29
CA THR A 606 -27.25 -19.86 1.26
C THR A 606 -26.39 -18.60 1.23
N VAL A 607 -26.42 -17.81 0.15
CA VAL A 607 -25.65 -16.55 0.07
C VAL A 607 -26.06 -15.57 1.18
N SER A 608 -27.35 -15.53 1.53
CA SER A 608 -27.84 -14.77 2.69
C SER A 608 -27.30 -15.28 4.04
N GLY A 609 -26.92 -16.57 4.12
CA GLY A 609 -26.17 -17.12 5.25
C GLY A 609 -24.67 -16.81 5.21
N LEU A 610 -24.06 -16.81 4.01
CA LEU A 610 -22.65 -16.46 3.79
C LEU A 610 -22.35 -15.02 4.21
N VAL A 611 -23.14 -14.06 3.73
CA VAL A 611 -23.01 -12.64 4.07
C VAL A 611 -23.12 -12.44 5.60
N LYS A 612 -24.09 -13.10 6.24
CA LYS A 612 -24.28 -13.05 7.70
C LYS A 612 -23.12 -13.70 8.46
N ALA A 613 -22.58 -14.82 7.97
CA ALA A 613 -21.42 -15.48 8.55
C ALA A 613 -20.16 -14.60 8.47
N VAL A 614 -19.90 -13.95 7.33
CA VAL A 614 -18.78 -13.01 7.16
C VAL A 614 -18.93 -11.81 8.10
N ASN A 615 -20.09 -11.16 8.14
CA ASN A 615 -20.33 -10.04 9.06
C ASN A 615 -20.14 -10.45 10.53
N TYR A 616 -20.61 -11.65 10.90
CA TYR A 616 -20.42 -12.19 12.25
C TYR A 616 -18.95 -12.53 12.55
N ILE A 617 -18.20 -13.09 11.60
CA ILE A 617 -16.75 -13.34 11.74
C ILE A 617 -16.01 -12.01 11.97
N ILE A 618 -16.30 -10.98 11.17
CA ILE A 618 -15.72 -9.65 11.34
C ILE A 618 -16.06 -9.08 12.73
N GLN A 619 -17.33 -9.15 13.15
CA GLN A 619 -17.76 -8.68 14.48
C GLN A 619 -17.13 -9.46 15.65
N LYS A 620 -16.97 -10.78 15.51
CA LYS A 620 -16.48 -11.68 16.56
C LYS A 620 -14.97 -11.56 16.78
N TYR A 621 -14.20 -11.36 15.70
CA TYR A 621 -12.74 -11.41 15.76
C TYR A 621 -12.07 -10.04 15.66
N SER A 622 -12.67 -9.02 15.06
CA SER A 622 -12.02 -7.71 14.87
C SER A 622 -12.15 -6.82 16.10
N LYS A 623 -11.06 -6.14 16.48
CA LYS A 623 -11.10 -5.15 17.58
C LYS A 623 -11.84 -3.86 17.21
N ASN A 624 -11.79 -3.45 15.95
CA ASN A 624 -12.11 -2.09 15.50
C ASN A 624 -12.35 -2.00 13.97
N ALA A 625 -12.97 -3.03 13.38
CA ALA A 625 -13.32 -3.04 11.97
C ALA A 625 -14.39 -1.98 11.64
N TRP A 626 -14.21 -1.29 10.50
CA TRP A 626 -15.21 -0.43 9.89
C TRP A 626 -15.51 -0.96 8.49
N TYR A 627 -16.66 -1.62 8.30
CA TYR A 627 -16.83 -2.50 7.13
C TYR A 627 -18.17 -2.33 6.41
N GLY A 628 -18.19 -2.66 5.12
CA GLY A 628 -19.39 -2.59 4.30
C GLY A 628 -19.26 -3.43 3.03
N TRP A 629 -20.40 -3.87 2.51
CA TRP A 629 -20.49 -4.56 1.23
C TRP A 629 -20.65 -3.53 0.10
N GLN A 630 -20.08 -3.85 -1.06
CA GLN A 630 -20.26 -3.06 -2.26
C GLN A 630 -21.59 -3.42 -2.97
N ILE A 631 -22.17 -2.44 -3.66
CA ILE A 631 -23.45 -2.50 -4.35
C ILE A 631 -23.29 -1.87 -5.74
N ASN A 632 -23.62 -2.62 -6.79
CA ASN A 632 -23.42 -2.16 -8.16
C ASN A 632 -24.59 -1.32 -8.69
N VAL A 633 -24.27 -0.25 -9.44
CA VAL A 633 -25.26 0.51 -10.23
C VAL A 633 -25.93 -0.36 -11.32
N TRP A 634 -25.22 -1.36 -11.86
CA TRP A 634 -25.67 -2.22 -12.96
C TRP A 634 -26.43 -3.50 -12.52
N SER A 635 -26.57 -3.73 -11.21
CA SER A 635 -27.11 -4.98 -10.65
C SER A 635 -28.58 -5.27 -11.00
N ASP A 636 -29.40 -4.24 -11.25
CA ASP A 636 -30.82 -4.41 -11.53
C ASP A 636 -31.14 -4.60 -13.02
N ALA A 637 -31.30 -5.86 -13.43
CA ALA A 637 -31.79 -6.24 -14.76
C ALA A 637 -33.22 -5.73 -15.07
N GLN A 638 -33.99 -5.27 -14.06
CA GLN A 638 -35.32 -4.68 -14.24
C GLN A 638 -35.30 -3.13 -14.22
N SER A 639 -34.11 -2.51 -14.21
CA SER A 639 -33.92 -1.06 -14.14
C SER A 639 -34.58 -0.29 -15.27
N GLY A 640 -34.74 -0.91 -16.44
CA GLY A 640 -35.25 -0.28 -17.66
C GLY A 640 -34.20 0.55 -18.41
N ALA A 641 -32.95 0.54 -17.94
CA ALA A 641 -31.84 1.21 -18.61
C ALA A 641 -31.60 0.66 -20.02
N SER A 642 -31.26 1.54 -20.96
CA SER A 642 -30.73 1.11 -22.25
C SER A 642 -29.29 0.59 -22.10
N GLY A 643 -28.66 0.17 -23.21
CA GLY A 643 -27.21 -0.13 -23.24
C GLY A 643 -26.33 1.07 -22.86
N GLN A 644 -26.86 2.29 -22.75
CA GLN A 644 -26.16 3.46 -22.22
C GLN A 644 -26.05 3.46 -20.69
N GLY A 645 -26.74 2.58 -19.94
CA GLY A 645 -26.66 2.49 -18.48
C GLY A 645 -27.67 3.38 -17.73
N LEU A 646 -27.90 3.07 -16.44
CA LEU A 646 -29.03 3.63 -15.68
C LEU A 646 -28.95 5.15 -15.47
N MET A 647 -27.76 5.74 -15.37
CA MET A 647 -27.64 7.19 -15.18
C MET A 647 -27.98 7.99 -16.45
N HIS A 648 -27.99 7.34 -17.62
CA HIS A 648 -28.39 7.91 -18.91
C HIS A 648 -29.91 7.84 -19.17
N ILE A 649 -30.71 7.20 -18.31
CA ILE A 649 -32.16 7.06 -18.55
C ILE A 649 -32.91 8.41 -18.57
N THR A 650 -32.29 9.47 -18.06
CA THR A 650 -32.77 10.87 -18.14
C THR A 650 -32.30 11.63 -19.38
N ASP A 651 -31.42 11.07 -20.22
CA ASP A 651 -31.03 11.70 -21.49
C ASP A 651 -32.28 12.01 -22.32
N ALA A 652 -32.27 13.11 -23.07
CA ALA A 652 -33.37 13.49 -23.95
C ALA A 652 -33.63 12.48 -25.10
N SER A 653 -32.69 11.55 -25.32
CA SER A 653 -32.82 10.41 -26.23
C SER A 653 -33.44 9.16 -25.60
N GLU A 654 -33.64 9.13 -24.27
CA GLU A 654 -34.30 8.05 -23.55
C GLU A 654 -35.66 8.53 -23.00
N HIS A 655 -35.78 8.81 -21.69
CA HIS A 655 -37.06 9.25 -21.10
C HIS A 655 -37.11 10.75 -20.80
N GLY A 656 -35.96 11.45 -20.82
CA GLY A 656 -35.83 12.82 -20.35
C GLY A 656 -35.89 12.95 -18.82
N TRP A 657 -35.30 14.02 -18.28
CA TRP A 657 -35.09 14.24 -16.84
C TRP A 657 -36.27 13.86 -15.94
N ALA A 658 -37.44 14.47 -16.16
CA ALA A 658 -38.60 14.28 -15.28
C ALA A 658 -39.15 12.83 -15.29
N ASN A 659 -39.10 12.13 -16.43
CA ASN A 659 -39.69 10.79 -16.57
C ASN A 659 -38.67 9.67 -16.27
N GLY A 660 -37.37 9.92 -16.44
CA GLY A 660 -36.30 8.96 -16.14
C GLY A 660 -36.04 8.82 -14.63
N ARG A 661 -36.10 9.92 -13.86
CA ARG A 661 -35.84 9.92 -12.41
C ARG A 661 -36.64 8.85 -11.61
N PRO A 662 -37.94 8.61 -11.86
CA PRO A 662 -38.68 7.51 -11.23
C PRO A 662 -38.10 6.10 -11.45
N TYR A 663 -37.50 5.82 -12.61
CA TYR A 663 -36.88 4.51 -12.89
C TYR A 663 -35.61 4.31 -12.04
N ILE A 664 -34.80 5.36 -11.87
CA ILE A 664 -33.60 5.34 -11.02
C ILE A 664 -33.99 5.03 -9.56
N ALA A 665 -35.04 5.68 -9.04
CA ALA A 665 -35.52 5.42 -7.69
C ALA A 665 -36.13 4.02 -7.52
N ALA A 666 -36.88 3.53 -8.52
CA ALA A 666 -37.46 2.18 -8.51
C ALA A 666 -36.36 1.09 -8.55
N SER A 667 -35.30 1.31 -9.34
CA SER A 667 -34.12 0.46 -9.37
C SER A 667 -33.40 0.45 -8.02
N ALA A 668 -33.06 1.62 -7.48
CA ALA A 668 -32.42 1.76 -6.17
C ALA A 668 -33.19 1.02 -5.06
N GLN A 669 -34.52 1.09 -5.06
CA GLN A 669 -35.35 0.39 -4.08
C GLN A 669 -35.34 -1.14 -4.29
N ARG A 670 -35.32 -1.65 -5.52
CA ARG A 670 -35.16 -3.10 -5.79
C ARG A 670 -33.81 -3.61 -5.32
N VAL A 671 -32.74 -2.89 -5.64
CA VAL A 671 -31.36 -3.19 -5.20
C VAL A 671 -31.27 -3.17 -3.68
N ALA A 672 -31.78 -2.14 -3.02
CA ALA A 672 -31.85 -2.08 -1.55
C ALA A 672 -32.57 -3.29 -0.94
N ASN A 673 -33.72 -3.67 -1.49
CA ASN A 673 -34.48 -4.83 -1.02
C ASN A 673 -33.70 -6.15 -1.19
N TYR A 674 -33.02 -6.32 -2.33
CA TYR A 674 -32.21 -7.51 -2.62
C TYR A 674 -31.01 -7.64 -1.67
N TYR A 675 -30.20 -6.59 -1.56
CA TYR A 675 -29.00 -6.58 -0.72
C TYR A 675 -29.34 -6.65 0.78
N ASN A 676 -30.45 -6.05 1.22
CA ASN A 676 -30.93 -6.24 2.60
C ASN A 676 -31.41 -7.68 2.87
N THR A 677 -31.95 -8.36 1.85
CA THR A 677 -32.31 -9.80 1.93
C THR A 677 -31.07 -10.70 1.95
N ALA A 678 -30.02 -10.34 1.20
CA ALA A 678 -28.69 -10.92 1.37
C ALA A 678 -28.12 -10.67 2.78
N GLY A 679 -28.55 -9.61 3.46
CA GLY A 679 -28.25 -9.37 4.87
C GLY A 679 -27.01 -8.53 5.11
N ILE A 680 -26.58 -7.72 4.13
CA ILE A 680 -25.36 -6.90 4.22
C ILE A 680 -25.37 -5.95 5.42
N THR A 681 -26.55 -5.59 5.93
CA THR A 681 -26.77 -4.67 7.05
C THR A 681 -26.55 -5.29 8.43
N SER A 682 -26.37 -6.61 8.52
CA SER A 682 -26.33 -7.42 9.74
C SER A 682 -25.00 -7.32 10.53
N TYR A 683 -25.02 -7.80 11.78
CA TYR A 683 -23.87 -7.92 12.71
C TYR A 683 -22.94 -6.69 12.84
N GLY A 684 -23.49 -5.49 12.64
CA GLY A 684 -22.75 -4.24 12.85
C GLY A 684 -22.03 -3.70 11.61
N ALA A 685 -22.33 -4.21 10.41
CA ALA A 685 -21.86 -3.61 9.16
C ALA A 685 -22.09 -2.10 9.16
N SER A 686 -21.01 -1.36 8.91
CA SER A 686 -20.87 0.06 9.23
C SER A 686 -21.31 0.99 8.10
N PHE A 687 -21.15 0.55 6.85
CA PHE A 687 -21.50 1.31 5.65
C PHE A 687 -22.00 0.42 4.51
N ILE A 688 -22.42 1.05 3.42
CA ILE A 688 -22.62 0.43 2.10
C ILE A 688 -21.73 1.15 1.08
N SER A 689 -21.17 0.41 0.12
CA SER A 689 -20.22 0.95 -0.86
C SER A 689 -20.85 1.00 -2.26
N PHE A 690 -20.58 2.04 -3.06
CA PHE A 690 -21.04 2.12 -4.46
C PHE A 690 -19.91 2.36 -5.43
N ASP A 691 -19.88 1.54 -6.48
CA ASP A 691 -19.00 1.68 -7.63
C ASP A 691 -19.37 2.89 -8.48
N LYS A 692 -18.36 3.47 -9.14
CA LYS A 692 -18.50 4.10 -10.45
C LYS A 692 -17.14 4.06 -11.15
N TYR A 693 -16.57 2.88 -11.26
CA TYR A 693 -15.46 2.62 -12.19
C TYR A 693 -15.86 3.08 -13.60
N GLY A 694 -14.87 3.30 -14.47
CA GLY A 694 -15.13 3.97 -15.75
C GLY A 694 -16.25 3.30 -16.55
N TYR A 695 -16.22 1.97 -16.69
CA TYR A 695 -17.19 1.22 -17.48
C TYR A 695 -18.60 1.14 -16.87
N ASP A 696 -18.78 1.28 -15.55
CA ASP A 696 -20.10 1.20 -14.89
C ASP A 696 -21.06 2.35 -15.29
N GLY A 697 -20.57 3.29 -16.11
CA GLY A 697 -21.40 4.29 -16.76
C GLY A 697 -22.37 3.73 -17.79
N GLY A 698 -22.10 2.57 -18.38
CA GLY A 698 -22.93 1.96 -19.44
C GLY A 698 -22.83 0.44 -19.52
N ALA A 699 -23.39 -0.17 -20.56
CA ALA A 699 -23.16 -1.58 -20.84
C ALA A 699 -21.70 -1.83 -21.26
N ALA A 700 -21.17 -3.01 -20.93
CA ALA A 700 -19.79 -3.39 -21.23
C ALA A 700 -19.44 -3.18 -22.72
N GLY A 701 -18.48 -2.30 -22.99
CA GLY A 701 -18.04 -1.94 -24.34
C GLY A 701 -18.79 -0.77 -25.00
N ASN A 702 -19.68 -0.04 -24.31
CA ASN A 702 -20.39 1.12 -24.87
C ASN A 702 -19.72 2.48 -24.54
N SER A 703 -19.98 3.48 -25.40
CA SER A 703 -19.15 4.66 -25.63
C SER A 703 -19.35 5.86 -24.69
N LYS A 704 -19.98 5.72 -23.52
CA LYS A 704 -20.25 6.83 -22.56
C LYS A 704 -19.81 6.55 -21.12
N TRP A 705 -18.54 6.17 -20.95
CA TRP A 705 -17.94 5.88 -19.64
C TRP A 705 -17.83 7.13 -18.72
N GLN A 706 -17.75 8.33 -19.31
CA GLN A 706 -17.76 9.62 -18.60
C GLN A 706 -19.18 10.17 -18.40
N PHE A 707 -19.45 10.65 -17.19
CA PHE A 707 -20.72 11.27 -16.79
C PHE A 707 -20.66 12.80 -16.90
N ASN A 708 -21.70 13.42 -17.46
CA ASN A 708 -21.89 14.87 -17.30
C ASN A 708 -22.49 15.16 -15.90
N ALA A 709 -22.72 16.44 -15.60
CA ALA A 709 -23.24 16.85 -14.29
C ALA A 709 -24.65 16.32 -13.98
N ASP A 710 -25.52 16.11 -14.99
CA ASP A 710 -26.84 15.49 -14.79
C ASP A 710 -26.70 14.01 -14.40
N HIS A 711 -25.76 13.27 -15.01
CA HIS A 711 -25.50 11.87 -14.70
C HIS A 711 -24.89 11.69 -13.30
N TRP A 712 -24.02 12.60 -12.86
CA TRP A 712 -23.53 12.62 -11.47
C TRP A 712 -24.63 13.03 -10.47
N ASN A 713 -25.51 13.97 -10.82
CA ASN A 713 -26.70 14.30 -10.02
C ASN A 713 -27.69 13.11 -9.91
N ASN A 714 -27.81 12.29 -10.97
CA ASN A 714 -28.55 11.02 -10.93
C ASN A 714 -27.87 9.97 -10.06
N TYR A 715 -26.54 9.87 -10.12
CA TYR A 715 -25.77 8.94 -9.30
C TYR A 715 -25.94 9.24 -7.81
N LEU A 716 -25.83 10.52 -7.42
CA LEU A 716 -26.13 10.94 -6.04
C LEU A 716 -27.60 10.72 -5.66
N TYR A 717 -28.55 10.84 -6.59
CA TYR A 717 -29.95 10.52 -6.31
C TYR A 717 -30.19 9.01 -6.09
N TYR A 718 -29.57 8.14 -6.90
CA TYR A 718 -29.56 6.69 -6.71
C TYR A 718 -28.98 6.32 -5.35
N VAL A 719 -27.78 6.83 -5.04
CA VAL A 719 -27.10 6.66 -3.75
C VAL A 719 -27.97 7.13 -2.58
N SER A 720 -28.58 8.32 -2.66
CA SER A 720 -29.46 8.85 -1.60
C SER A 720 -30.69 7.97 -1.34
N THR A 721 -31.22 7.33 -2.38
CA THR A 721 -32.37 6.43 -2.28
C THR A 721 -31.98 5.14 -1.58
N LEU A 722 -30.81 4.57 -1.88
CA LEU A 722 -30.28 3.40 -1.18
C LEU A 722 -29.86 3.70 0.26
N HIS A 723 -29.24 4.87 0.52
CA HIS A 723 -28.95 5.36 1.88
C HIS A 723 -30.23 5.40 2.73
N ALA A 724 -31.31 5.99 2.20
CA ALA A 724 -32.59 6.07 2.87
C ALA A 724 -33.26 4.69 3.05
N ALA A 725 -33.16 3.79 2.08
CA ALA A 725 -33.76 2.45 2.15
C ALA A 725 -33.00 1.48 3.09
N LEU A 726 -31.68 1.58 3.16
CA LEU A 726 -30.81 0.68 3.95
C LEU A 726 -30.42 1.22 5.32
N GLN A 727 -30.59 2.53 5.56
CA GLN A 727 -30.23 3.22 6.81
C GLN A 727 -28.75 3.00 7.20
N LYS A 728 -27.85 3.14 6.21
CA LYS A 728 -26.39 3.01 6.38
C LYS A 728 -25.66 4.22 5.76
N PRO A 729 -24.60 4.73 6.41
CA PRO A 729 -23.63 5.62 5.79
C PRO A 729 -23.10 5.05 4.47
N VAL A 730 -22.72 5.94 3.55
CA VAL A 730 -22.24 5.55 2.21
C VAL A 730 -20.75 5.81 2.04
N VAL A 731 -20.06 4.84 1.44
CA VAL A 731 -18.72 5.01 0.87
C VAL A 731 -18.84 4.98 -0.66
N LEU A 732 -18.25 5.95 -1.35
CA LEU A 732 -18.10 5.86 -2.81
C LEU A 732 -16.76 5.17 -3.10
N TRP A 733 -16.81 4.03 -3.78
CA TRP A 733 -15.66 3.19 -4.15
C TRP A 733 -16.09 2.22 -5.25
N GLN A 734 -15.38 2.06 -6.36
CA GLN A 734 -14.17 2.78 -6.78
C GLN A 734 -14.54 4.01 -7.60
N LEU A 735 -14.11 5.20 -7.17
CA LEU A 735 -14.16 6.39 -8.02
C LEU A 735 -12.87 6.48 -8.85
N PRO A 736 -12.94 6.64 -10.17
CA PRO A 736 -11.78 6.98 -10.99
C PRO A 736 -11.20 8.36 -10.59
N ALA A 737 -9.87 8.46 -10.54
CA ALA A 737 -9.15 9.72 -10.46
C ALA A 737 -8.85 10.29 -11.87
N GLY A 738 -8.19 11.45 -11.94
CA GLY A 738 -8.01 12.23 -13.18
C GLY A 738 -8.94 13.45 -13.25
N HIS A 739 -9.07 14.07 -14.43
CA HIS A 739 -9.93 15.25 -14.65
C HIS A 739 -10.34 15.40 -16.13
N VAL A 740 -11.30 16.30 -16.40
CA VAL A 740 -11.69 16.72 -17.75
C VAL A 740 -10.60 17.61 -18.37
N ASN A 741 -10.35 17.47 -19.67
CA ASN A 741 -9.28 18.21 -20.34
C ASN A 741 -9.51 19.72 -20.44
N GLY A 742 -8.39 20.45 -20.43
CA GLY A 742 -8.38 21.90 -20.63
C GLY A 742 -8.83 22.70 -19.42
N SER A 743 -8.61 22.18 -18.20
CA SER A 743 -8.71 22.94 -16.94
C SER A 743 -7.93 24.25 -17.04
N VAL A 744 -8.52 25.35 -16.57
CA VAL A 744 -7.89 26.69 -16.60
C VAL A 744 -7.24 27.06 -15.27
N GLY A 745 -7.26 26.16 -14.29
CA GLY A 745 -6.55 26.33 -13.03
C GLY A 745 -5.04 26.19 -13.21
N ASN A 746 -4.27 27.06 -12.53
CA ASN A 746 -2.82 26.89 -12.48
C ASN A 746 -2.45 25.68 -11.62
N ASN A 747 -1.57 24.84 -12.15
CA ASN A 747 -0.87 23.80 -11.42
C ASN A 747 0.22 24.44 -10.53
N PRO A 748 0.18 24.28 -9.19
CA PRO A 748 1.17 24.85 -8.28
C PRO A 748 2.56 24.19 -8.39
N TYR A 749 2.69 23.01 -8.99
CA TYR A 749 3.97 22.34 -9.20
C TYR A 749 4.77 22.92 -10.39
N THR A 750 4.08 23.47 -11.40
CA THR A 750 4.70 23.96 -12.65
C THR A 750 4.54 25.45 -12.90
N GLY A 751 3.51 26.08 -12.32
CA GLY A 751 3.15 27.48 -12.56
C GLY A 751 2.39 27.73 -13.87
N ALA A 752 2.10 26.68 -14.64
CA ALA A 752 1.30 26.70 -15.87
C ALA A 752 -0.11 26.12 -15.60
N PRO A 753 -1.06 26.18 -16.56
CA PRO A 753 -2.25 25.33 -16.52
C PRO A 753 -1.88 23.84 -16.49
N PHE A 754 -2.75 23.00 -15.93
CA PHE A 754 -2.54 21.54 -15.90
C PHE A 754 -2.39 20.96 -17.31
N ALA A 755 -1.54 19.94 -17.45
CA ALA A 755 -1.26 19.29 -18.73
C ALA A 755 -2.53 18.67 -19.38
N THR A 756 -2.60 18.73 -20.71
CA THR A 756 -3.64 18.04 -21.48
C THR A 756 -3.37 16.54 -21.50
N LEU A 757 -4.29 15.75 -20.97
CA LEU A 757 -4.25 14.29 -20.91
C LEU A 757 -4.43 13.72 -22.33
N GLY A 758 -3.42 12.98 -22.82
CA GLY A 758 -3.29 12.64 -24.25
C GLY A 758 -4.16 11.46 -24.70
N ASN A 759 -5.33 11.74 -25.27
CA ASN A 759 -6.35 10.78 -25.78
C ASN A 759 -5.92 9.85 -26.95
N ASN A 760 -4.70 9.32 -26.96
CA ASN A 760 -4.05 8.72 -28.12
C ASN A 760 -4.02 7.17 -28.13
N SER A 761 -4.74 6.49 -27.24
CA SER A 761 -4.79 5.01 -27.18
C SER A 761 -6.22 4.47 -27.06
N SER A 762 -6.37 3.15 -27.06
CA SER A 762 -7.67 2.46 -26.85
C SER A 762 -8.19 2.53 -25.42
N LYS A 763 -7.44 3.14 -24.49
CA LYS A 763 -7.90 3.57 -23.17
C LYS A 763 -8.06 5.09 -23.21
N HIS A 764 -9.15 5.66 -22.71
CA HIS A 764 -9.41 7.10 -22.85
C HIS A 764 -8.91 7.90 -21.64
N TYR A 765 -8.47 9.15 -21.85
CA TYR A 765 -7.54 9.80 -20.92
C TYR A 765 -8.12 10.84 -19.94
N GLU A 766 -9.44 10.95 -19.76
CA GLU A 766 -10.08 11.99 -18.91
C GLU A 766 -11.21 11.44 -18.04
N ASP A 767 -11.27 11.74 -16.74
CA ASP A 767 -12.45 11.42 -15.92
C ASP A 767 -13.21 12.68 -15.44
N THR A 768 -14.47 12.51 -15.08
CA THR A 768 -15.44 13.56 -14.73
C THR A 768 -15.80 13.60 -13.24
N GLY A 769 -15.62 12.50 -12.50
CA GLY A 769 -15.98 12.41 -11.09
C GLY A 769 -15.23 13.40 -10.20
N PRO A 770 -13.89 13.45 -10.24
CA PRO A 770 -13.12 14.44 -9.51
C PRO A 770 -13.48 15.88 -9.91
N THR A 771 -13.63 16.16 -11.21
CA THR A 771 -14.06 17.46 -11.73
C THR A 771 -15.45 17.86 -11.22
N TYR A 772 -16.39 16.92 -11.09
CA TYR A 772 -17.70 17.17 -10.50
C TYR A 772 -17.63 17.40 -8.98
N PHE A 773 -16.97 16.54 -8.23
CA PHE A 773 -16.96 16.65 -6.76
C PHE A 773 -16.16 17.85 -6.26
N PHE A 774 -14.96 18.10 -6.78
CA PHE A 774 -14.13 19.27 -6.41
C PHE A 774 -14.55 20.57 -7.11
N GLY A 775 -15.18 20.48 -8.28
CA GLY A 775 -15.42 21.61 -9.18
C GLY A 775 -14.19 22.01 -9.99
N ASP A 776 -14.43 22.60 -11.17
CA ASP A 776 -13.41 23.21 -12.02
C ASP A 776 -14.00 24.21 -13.03
N THR A 777 -13.13 24.93 -13.75
CA THR A 777 -13.46 25.65 -14.98
C THR A 777 -12.56 25.15 -16.10
N PHE A 778 -13.14 24.68 -17.21
CA PHE A 778 -12.43 23.97 -18.26
C PHE A 778 -12.93 24.30 -19.66
N SER A 779 -12.07 24.12 -20.67
CA SER A 779 -12.32 24.52 -22.06
C SER A 779 -12.83 23.41 -22.98
N ALA A 780 -12.82 22.14 -22.53
CA ALA A 780 -13.44 20.99 -23.21
C ALA A 780 -13.07 20.82 -24.70
N SER A 781 -11.80 21.08 -25.06
CA SER A 781 -11.38 21.26 -26.47
C SER A 781 -10.10 20.50 -26.82
N PRO A 782 -10.15 19.53 -27.76
CA PRO A 782 -11.27 18.63 -28.02
C PRO A 782 -11.21 17.44 -27.03
N SER A 783 -12.01 17.51 -25.98
CA SER A 783 -12.23 16.39 -25.04
C SER A 783 -12.95 15.22 -25.74
N VAL A 784 -13.02 14.07 -25.08
CA VAL A 784 -13.69 12.84 -25.59
C VAL A 784 -15.12 13.11 -26.09
N PHE A 785 -15.83 14.05 -25.44
CA PHE A 785 -17.13 14.55 -25.89
C PHE A 785 -17.07 16.04 -26.29
N ALA A 786 -18.05 16.49 -27.07
CA ALA A 786 -18.19 17.90 -27.43
C ALA A 786 -18.56 18.76 -26.20
N PRO A 787 -18.19 20.06 -26.16
CA PRO A 787 -18.52 20.97 -25.04
C PRO A 787 -20.01 20.98 -24.62
N SER A 788 -20.93 20.80 -25.56
CA SER A 788 -22.37 20.72 -25.27
C SER A 788 -22.76 19.55 -24.35
N TYR A 789 -21.97 18.47 -24.30
CA TYR A 789 -22.20 17.34 -23.39
C TYR A 789 -21.92 17.74 -21.93
N TYR A 790 -20.77 18.35 -21.65
CA TYR A 790 -20.40 18.77 -20.30
C TYR A 790 -21.17 20.03 -19.84
N ALA A 791 -21.72 20.80 -20.79
CA ALA A 791 -22.63 21.92 -20.52
C ALA A 791 -24.12 21.49 -20.38
N THR A 792 -24.42 20.20 -20.42
CA THR A 792 -25.79 19.69 -20.19
C THR A 792 -26.19 19.90 -18.71
N ASN A 793 -27.37 20.49 -18.50
CA ASN A 793 -27.91 20.83 -17.18
C ASN A 793 -29.46 20.80 -17.22
N ALA A 794 -30.05 19.61 -17.45
CA ALA A 794 -31.48 19.39 -17.32
C ALA A 794 -31.92 19.26 -15.84
N ALA A 795 -30.97 19.04 -14.92
CA ALA A 795 -31.19 19.12 -13.48
C ALA A 795 -31.64 20.51 -13.00
N GLY A 796 -31.25 21.58 -13.70
CA GLY A 796 -31.41 22.96 -13.23
C GLY A 796 -30.43 23.32 -12.11
N ASP A 797 -29.28 22.66 -12.08
CA ASP A 797 -28.24 22.82 -11.08
C ASP A 797 -27.56 24.19 -11.21
N SER A 798 -27.64 24.99 -10.15
CA SER A 798 -27.04 26.33 -10.08
C SER A 798 -25.51 26.37 -10.13
N LYS A 799 -24.85 25.21 -9.97
CA LYS A 799 -23.38 25.06 -10.00
C LYS A 799 -22.82 24.80 -11.39
N ILE A 800 -23.68 24.55 -12.39
CA ILE A 800 -23.28 24.21 -13.76
C ILE A 800 -23.59 25.39 -14.69
N GLY A 801 -22.55 25.97 -15.28
CA GLY A 801 -22.64 27.18 -16.09
C GLY A 801 -21.44 27.38 -17.01
N SER A 802 -21.17 28.64 -17.38
CA SER A 802 -20.06 29.01 -18.27
C SER A 802 -19.38 30.32 -17.88
N SER A 803 -18.14 30.47 -18.32
CA SER A 803 -17.30 31.66 -18.14
C SER A 803 -16.55 31.95 -19.44
N GLY A 804 -17.06 32.89 -20.23
CA GLY A 804 -16.60 33.10 -21.61
C GLY A 804 -16.89 31.87 -22.48
N SER A 805 -15.85 31.27 -23.04
CA SER A 805 -15.91 30.00 -23.78
C SER A 805 -15.87 28.75 -22.89
N ASN A 806 -15.54 28.90 -21.61
CA ASN A 806 -15.25 27.78 -20.72
C ASN A 806 -16.51 27.30 -20.00
N ILE A 807 -16.57 26.02 -19.68
CA ILE A 807 -17.59 25.39 -18.86
C ILE A 807 -17.16 25.51 -17.40
N VAL A 808 -18.12 25.74 -16.50
CA VAL A 808 -17.90 25.87 -15.06
C VAL A 808 -18.74 24.82 -14.35
N TRP A 809 -18.10 23.96 -13.56
CA TRP A 809 -18.75 23.06 -12.62
C TRP A 809 -18.32 23.47 -11.20
N GLY A 810 -19.28 23.75 -10.30
CA GLY A 810 -19.01 23.96 -8.88
C GLY A 810 -18.62 22.67 -8.16
N ASN A 811 -18.27 22.76 -6.88
CA ASN A 811 -18.01 21.58 -6.03
C ASN A 811 -19.34 20.95 -5.57
N HIS A 812 -19.40 19.62 -5.50
CA HIS A 812 -20.61 18.86 -5.15
C HIS A 812 -20.47 18.00 -3.87
N TRP A 813 -19.48 18.31 -3.02
CA TRP A 813 -19.26 17.60 -1.76
C TRP A 813 -20.41 17.75 -0.74
N ALA A 814 -21.12 18.88 -0.76
CA ALA A 814 -22.29 19.10 0.09
C ALA A 814 -23.48 18.20 -0.31
N GLU A 815 -23.68 18.02 -1.61
CA GLU A 815 -24.70 17.15 -2.21
C GLU A 815 -24.34 15.68 -1.99
N ALA A 816 -23.06 15.31 -2.10
CA ALA A 816 -22.59 13.96 -1.78
C ALA A 816 -22.89 13.61 -0.31
N ARG A 817 -22.53 14.49 0.64
CA ARG A 817 -22.90 14.32 2.06
C ARG A 817 -24.42 14.20 2.24
N ASP A 818 -25.19 15.02 1.53
CA ASP A 818 -26.65 15.03 1.65
C ASP A 818 -27.32 13.80 1.02
N ALA A 819 -26.61 13.08 0.14
CA ALA A 819 -26.93 11.72 -0.30
C ALA A 819 -26.48 10.61 0.68
N GLY A 820 -25.89 10.96 1.82
CA GLY A 820 -25.43 10.03 2.86
C GLY A 820 -23.96 9.61 2.76
N VAL A 821 -23.17 10.22 1.87
CA VAL A 821 -21.74 9.90 1.68
C VAL A 821 -20.90 10.42 2.84
N VAL A 822 -20.13 9.52 3.45
CA VAL A 822 -19.17 9.84 4.52
C VAL A 822 -17.71 9.72 4.07
N THR A 823 -17.44 8.98 3.00
CA THR A 823 -16.10 8.80 2.44
C THR A 823 -16.15 8.61 0.92
N ALA A 824 -15.19 9.17 0.19
CA ALA A 824 -14.99 8.95 -1.24
C ALA A 824 -13.57 8.41 -1.50
N LEU A 825 -13.48 7.21 -2.09
CA LEU A 825 -12.25 6.47 -2.33
C LEU A 825 -11.90 6.47 -3.82
N PHE A 826 -10.78 7.10 -4.17
CA PHE A 826 -10.34 7.31 -5.55
C PHE A 826 -9.18 6.40 -5.95
N GLY A 827 -9.16 5.95 -7.20
CA GLY A 827 -8.05 5.18 -7.76
C GLY A 827 -8.10 5.10 -9.27
N ALA A 828 -7.31 4.18 -9.86
CA ALA A 828 -7.30 4.01 -11.31
C ALA A 828 -8.69 3.61 -11.85
N GLY A 829 -9.13 4.35 -12.86
CA GLY A 829 -10.24 4.05 -13.75
C GLY A 829 -9.78 3.30 -15.01
N VAL A 830 -10.45 3.58 -16.13
CA VAL A 830 -10.33 2.83 -17.39
C VAL A 830 -9.18 3.29 -18.30
N GLY A 831 -8.05 3.70 -17.72
CA GLY A 831 -6.89 4.14 -18.48
C GLY A 831 -5.72 4.59 -17.63
N ASP A 832 -4.53 4.58 -18.24
CA ASP A 832 -3.28 4.97 -17.58
C ASP A 832 -3.34 6.43 -17.08
N SER A 833 -4.16 7.26 -17.73
CA SER A 833 -4.67 8.60 -17.37
C SER A 833 -5.22 8.82 -15.96
N THR A 834 -5.73 7.75 -15.37
CA THR A 834 -6.47 7.81 -14.11
C THR A 834 -5.62 7.31 -12.94
N ASP A 835 -4.35 7.01 -13.20
CA ASP A 835 -3.33 6.78 -12.18
C ASP A 835 -2.80 8.10 -11.62
N ASN A 836 -3.53 8.63 -10.65
CA ASN A 836 -3.18 9.82 -9.90
C ASN A 836 -2.10 9.57 -8.82
N ILE A 837 -1.52 8.36 -8.70
CA ILE A 837 -0.59 8.02 -7.61
C ILE A 837 0.73 7.33 -8.02
N GLY A 838 0.81 6.74 -9.21
CA GLY A 838 1.97 5.99 -9.70
C GLY A 838 1.92 4.49 -9.37
N LEU A 839 0.77 3.86 -9.62
CA LEU A 839 0.59 2.40 -9.60
C LEU A 839 1.54 1.71 -10.58
N GLY A 840 1.99 0.50 -10.24
CA GLY A 840 2.98 -0.24 -11.04
C GLY A 840 4.31 0.51 -11.22
N GLY A 841 4.56 1.55 -10.42
CA GLY A 841 5.73 2.43 -10.53
C GLY A 841 5.61 3.55 -11.57
N GLN A 842 4.46 3.77 -12.21
CA GLN A 842 4.27 4.79 -13.26
C GLN A 842 4.40 6.23 -12.74
N GLN A 843 4.55 7.19 -13.65
CA GLN A 843 4.45 8.62 -13.32
C GLN A 843 2.99 9.04 -13.20
N LEU A 844 2.70 10.05 -12.36
CA LEU A 844 1.35 10.58 -12.20
C LEU A 844 0.88 11.16 -13.54
N THR A 845 -0.21 10.64 -14.08
CA THR A 845 -0.69 11.05 -15.40
C THR A 845 -1.62 12.27 -15.35
N ASP A 846 -2.21 12.58 -14.20
CA ASP A 846 -3.11 13.71 -13.97
C ASP A 846 -2.40 15.05 -13.66
N ASP A 847 -1.08 15.12 -13.83
CA ASP A 847 -0.25 16.29 -13.50
C ASP A 847 -0.45 16.81 -12.04
N HIS A 848 -0.75 15.89 -11.12
CA HIS A 848 -1.10 16.12 -9.71
C HIS A 848 -2.45 16.83 -9.46
N TRP A 849 -3.32 16.99 -10.46
CA TRP A 849 -4.60 17.72 -10.34
C TRP A 849 -5.45 17.22 -9.17
N TRP A 850 -5.60 15.91 -9.01
CA TRP A 850 -6.41 15.31 -7.93
C TRP A 850 -5.83 15.66 -6.55
N PHE A 851 -4.51 15.57 -6.38
CA PHE A 851 -3.86 15.92 -5.11
C PHE A 851 -3.97 17.41 -4.79
N VAL A 852 -3.83 18.28 -5.79
CA VAL A 852 -3.99 19.73 -5.61
C VAL A 852 -5.42 20.07 -5.16
N GLN A 853 -6.42 19.44 -5.76
CA GLN A 853 -7.83 19.67 -5.43
C GLN A 853 -8.22 19.03 -4.08
N ALA A 854 -7.66 17.86 -3.74
CA ALA A 854 -7.77 17.27 -2.39
C ALA A 854 -7.11 18.15 -1.32
N ALA A 855 -5.91 18.68 -1.57
CA ALA A 855 -5.24 19.61 -0.68
C ALA A 855 -6.07 20.88 -0.44
N ARG A 856 -6.63 21.47 -1.51
CA ARG A 856 -7.56 22.62 -1.42
C ARG A 856 -8.81 22.28 -0.61
N TYR A 857 -9.39 21.09 -0.78
CA TYR A 857 -10.54 20.63 0.00
C TYR A 857 -10.24 20.58 1.51
N TYR A 858 -9.07 20.06 1.91
CA TYR A 858 -8.67 20.10 3.33
C TYR A 858 -8.34 21.51 3.82
N ASN A 859 -7.64 22.31 3.01
CA ASN A 859 -7.20 23.67 3.37
C ASN A 859 -8.38 24.65 3.55
N ASN A 860 -9.46 24.48 2.76
CA ASN A 860 -10.69 25.28 2.87
C ASN A 860 -11.63 24.81 4.00
N GLY A 861 -11.31 23.71 4.68
CA GLY A 861 -12.19 23.02 5.63
C GLY A 861 -13.04 21.95 4.93
N PRO A 862 -12.81 20.66 5.19
CA PRO A 862 -13.57 19.58 4.56
C PRO A 862 -15.03 19.60 5.00
N THR A 863 -15.92 19.09 4.14
CA THR A 863 -17.39 19.16 4.34
C THR A 863 -17.80 18.39 5.60
N PRO A 864 -18.30 19.04 6.67
CA PRO A 864 -18.66 18.36 7.92
C PRO A 864 -19.88 17.46 7.71
N LEU A 865 -19.89 16.29 8.34
CA LEU A 865 -21.05 15.40 8.37
C LEU A 865 -22.19 16.01 9.22
N LYS A 866 -23.40 15.45 9.06
CA LYS A 866 -24.62 15.88 9.76
C LYS A 866 -24.88 15.03 11.01
#